data_AF-A0A395JSK7-F1
#
_entry.id   AF-A0A395JSK7-F1
#
_cell.length_a   1.000
_cell.length_b   1.000
_cell.length_c   1.000
_cell.angle_alpha   90.00
_cell.angle_beta   90.00
_cell.angle_gamma   90.00
#
_symmetry.space_group_name_H-M   'P 1'
#
loop_
_entity.id
_entity.type
_entity.pdbx_description
1 polymer ?
#
loop_
_entity_poly.entity_id
_entity_poly.type
_entity_poly.pdbx_seq_one_letter_code
_entity_poly.pdbx_strand_id
1 'polypeptide(L)'
;MNLNYPITYIKGISVQRATLLYTELGIKTCNDLLNFFPFRYIDKTKFYQIKELQPAATEVQIVGKITNIKSVAQKRGSRLVATFQDATGSMELVWFKGQKWIKDAVKINTPYVVYGKLNHYNGNFSIPHPEMELVTEYKKKLQTKMQPIYPSTEKLTNSGVSNKLMRNYIQQLLQQTYEAIEESLSLEIINDFNLMLKRDALLNVHFPKSQENLAKAQYRLKFEELFYIQMQLLRKKLINKAKIKGLVFNEVGDSFHAFYDKYLTFELTNAQKRVLKEIRKDVSTGAHMNRLLQGDVGSGKTIVALLSMLLAIDNGFQATIMAPTEILANQHFTAISELLNGLPIMVDILTGSVKTKKRREIHRNLEDGTLHILVGTHALLEDKVAFKNLGIAIIDEQHRFGVKQRAKLWAKNTLPPHILVMTATPIPRTLAMSVYGDLDISVIDELPPGRKEVKTVHRFDSNRLSVFKFLKDEIAKGRQVYVVYPLIQESEAMDYKDLMDGYESISREFPSPKYQISIVHGKMKPADKDYEMQRFVTKETQIMVATTVIEVGVNVPNASVMVIESAERFGLSQLHQLRGRVGRGADQSYCILLSSFKLSTEAKTRLETMTETSDGFKISEVDLKLRGPGNIMGTQQSGVLNLKIADVVKDSKILVSARNTAISVLQDDPNLSSLENRPINKAFAKMAASSKIWSNIS
;
A
#
# COMPACT_ATOMS: atom_id res chain seq x y z
N MET A 1 34.11 -8.28 -17.84
CA MET A 1 34.19 -8.71 -16.42
C MET A 1 32.86 -9.33 -16.00
N ASN A 2 32.85 -10.42 -15.22
CA ASN A 2 31.60 -11.04 -14.76
C ASN A 2 30.95 -10.18 -13.66
N LEU A 3 29.70 -9.77 -13.87
CA LEU A 3 28.95 -8.91 -12.94
C LEU A 3 28.62 -9.60 -11.61
N ASN A 4 28.71 -10.92 -11.53
CA ASN A 4 28.50 -11.68 -10.29
C ASN A 4 29.72 -11.66 -9.36
N TYR A 5 30.86 -11.12 -9.80
CA TYR A 5 32.04 -11.02 -8.96
C TYR A 5 31.85 -10.01 -7.82
N PRO A 6 32.52 -10.24 -6.67
CA PRO A 6 32.50 -9.30 -5.55
C PRO A 6 32.95 -7.90 -5.96
N ILE A 7 32.43 -6.88 -5.31
CA ILE A 7 32.79 -5.47 -5.57
C ILE A 7 34.29 -5.15 -5.35
N THR A 8 35.04 -6.02 -4.66
CA THR A 8 36.50 -5.87 -4.48
C THR A 8 37.29 -5.93 -5.78
N TYR A 9 36.71 -6.44 -6.87
CA TYR A 9 37.35 -6.44 -8.19
C TYR A 9 37.32 -5.07 -8.87
N ILE A 10 36.50 -4.13 -8.36
CA ILE A 10 36.48 -2.76 -8.85
C ILE A 10 37.72 -2.05 -8.30
N LYS A 11 38.46 -1.38 -9.18
CA LYS A 11 39.68 -0.67 -8.80
C LYS A 11 39.36 0.35 -7.70
N GLY A 12 40.20 0.43 -6.67
CA GLY A 12 40.03 1.38 -5.57
C GLY A 12 39.03 0.98 -4.46
N ILE A 13 38.35 -0.17 -4.57
CA ILE A 13 37.56 -0.73 -3.46
C ILE A 13 38.43 -1.68 -2.63
N SER A 14 38.78 -1.28 -1.40
CA SER A 14 39.45 -2.18 -0.45
C SER A 14 38.47 -3.17 0.17
N VAL A 15 39.00 -4.29 0.70
CA VAL A 15 38.19 -5.31 1.40
C VAL A 15 37.34 -4.68 2.52
N GLN A 16 37.94 -3.80 3.33
CA GLN A 16 37.25 -3.09 4.41
C GLN A 16 36.07 -2.25 3.89
N ARG A 17 36.25 -1.55 2.76
CA ARG A 17 35.18 -0.75 2.14
C ARG A 17 34.09 -1.62 1.52
N ALA A 18 34.47 -2.77 0.95
CA ALA A 18 33.52 -3.72 0.42
C ALA A 18 32.64 -4.31 1.54
N THR A 19 33.23 -4.68 2.68
CA THR A 19 32.49 -5.14 3.86
C THR A 19 31.51 -4.08 4.34
N LEU A 20 31.94 -2.81 4.41
CA LEU A 20 31.09 -1.71 4.86
C LEU A 20 29.90 -1.45 3.93
N LEU A 21 30.13 -1.46 2.60
CA LEU A 21 29.06 -1.32 1.61
C LEU A 21 28.07 -2.48 1.68
N TYR A 22 28.56 -3.68 1.96
CA TYR A 22 27.69 -4.83 2.18
C TYR A 22 26.85 -4.70 3.45
N THR A 23 27.44 -4.35 4.59
CA THR A 23 26.70 -4.26 5.86
C THR A 23 25.68 -3.14 5.89
N GLU A 24 26.00 -1.99 5.27
CA GLU A 24 25.16 -0.78 5.34
C GLU A 24 24.14 -0.70 4.20
N LEU A 25 24.48 -1.18 3.00
CA LEU A 25 23.64 -1.04 1.79
C LEU A 25 23.27 -2.38 1.14
N GLY A 26 23.75 -3.51 1.66
CA GLY A 26 23.50 -4.83 1.10
C GLY A 26 24.26 -5.13 -0.20
N ILE A 27 25.19 -4.27 -0.62
CA ILE A 27 25.89 -4.38 -1.91
C ILE A 27 27.02 -5.40 -1.81
N LYS A 28 26.87 -6.57 -2.45
CA LYS A 28 27.89 -7.63 -2.46
C LYS A 28 28.65 -7.72 -3.78
N THR A 29 27.91 -7.68 -4.88
CA THR A 29 28.41 -7.97 -6.23
C THR A 29 28.49 -6.72 -7.08
N CYS A 30 29.25 -6.80 -8.18
CA CYS A 30 29.29 -5.73 -9.16
C CYS A 30 27.90 -5.45 -9.77
N ASN A 31 27.07 -6.48 -9.93
CA ASN A 31 25.67 -6.33 -10.34
C ASN A 31 24.83 -5.55 -9.31
N ASP A 32 25.06 -5.74 -8.02
CA ASP A 32 24.36 -4.98 -6.97
C ASP A 32 24.71 -3.50 -7.04
N LEU A 33 26.00 -3.18 -7.24
CA LEU A 33 26.46 -1.80 -7.38
C LEU A 33 25.95 -1.14 -8.67
N LEU A 34 25.88 -1.87 -9.78
CA LEU A 34 25.33 -1.39 -11.04
C LEU A 34 23.82 -1.12 -10.98
N ASN A 35 23.10 -1.79 -10.08
CA ASN A 35 21.67 -1.55 -9.83
C ASN A 35 21.42 -0.68 -8.59
N PHE A 36 22.45 0.01 -8.08
CA PHE A 36 22.32 0.95 -6.97
C PHE A 36 22.06 2.35 -7.50
N PHE A 37 20.79 2.68 -7.71
CA PHE A 37 20.40 3.87 -8.44
C PHE A 37 20.48 5.18 -7.63
N PRO A 38 20.74 6.32 -8.29
CA PRO A 38 20.66 7.64 -7.64
C PRO A 38 19.22 7.98 -7.25
N PHE A 39 19.02 8.62 -6.10
CA PHE A 39 17.69 9.11 -5.69
C PHE A 39 17.44 10.57 -6.09
N ARG A 40 18.50 11.30 -6.43
CA ARG A 40 18.45 12.71 -6.85
C ARG A 40 19.55 13.00 -7.86
N TYR A 41 19.30 13.94 -8.77
CA TYR A 41 20.28 14.46 -9.71
C TYR A 41 20.43 15.96 -9.46
N ILE A 42 21.68 16.40 -9.39
CA ILE A 42 22.02 17.82 -9.30
C ILE A 42 22.41 18.29 -10.69
N ASP A 43 21.69 19.27 -11.21
CA ASP A 43 22.13 19.98 -12.39
C ASP A 43 23.23 20.99 -12.01
N LYS A 44 24.45 20.77 -12.54
CA LYS A 44 25.61 21.64 -12.35
C LYS A 44 25.98 22.40 -13.64
N THR A 45 25.05 22.49 -14.59
CA THR A 45 25.29 23.22 -15.85
C THR A 45 25.13 24.72 -15.72
N LYS A 46 24.23 25.17 -14.82
CA LYS A 46 23.89 26.59 -14.71
C LYS A 46 24.77 27.29 -13.69
N PHE A 47 25.53 28.26 -14.17
CA PHE A 47 26.27 29.21 -13.35
C PHE A 47 25.41 30.45 -13.10
N TYR A 48 25.36 30.88 -11.86
CA TYR A 48 24.67 32.10 -11.44
C TYR A 48 25.71 33.17 -11.10
N GLN A 49 25.36 34.43 -11.35
CA GLN A 49 26.04 35.57 -10.75
C GLN A 49 25.44 35.88 -9.38
N ILE A 50 26.20 36.48 -8.48
CA ILE A 50 25.73 36.82 -7.11
C ILE A 50 24.50 37.74 -7.15
N LYS A 51 24.42 38.64 -8.14
CA LYS A 51 23.25 39.51 -8.35
C LYS A 51 21.96 38.77 -8.75
N GLU A 52 22.07 37.59 -9.36
CA GLU A 52 20.94 36.79 -9.85
C GLU A 52 20.36 35.86 -8.77
N LEU A 53 20.99 35.83 -7.59
CA LEU A 53 20.57 34.98 -6.49
C LEU A 53 19.24 35.46 -5.92
N GLN A 54 18.27 34.55 -5.87
CA GLN A 54 16.98 34.79 -5.24
C GLN A 54 16.98 34.20 -3.82
N PRO A 55 16.19 34.77 -2.87
CA PRO A 55 16.01 34.22 -1.52
C PRO A 55 15.20 32.91 -1.52
N ALA A 56 15.71 31.89 -2.19
CA ALA A 56 15.14 30.55 -2.26
C ALA A 56 16.15 29.55 -1.68
N ALA A 57 15.65 28.47 -1.07
CA ALA A 57 16.47 27.40 -0.52
C ALA A 57 17.01 26.45 -1.62
N THR A 58 17.55 27.01 -2.70
CA THR A 58 18.08 26.28 -3.86
C THR A 58 19.59 26.12 -3.77
N GLU A 59 20.10 25.03 -4.34
CA GLU A 59 21.53 24.86 -4.55
C GLU A 59 21.97 25.66 -5.78
N VAL A 60 23.08 26.39 -5.66
CA VAL A 60 23.59 27.26 -6.72
C VAL A 60 25.06 26.98 -6.98
N GLN A 61 25.49 27.25 -8.22
CA GLN A 61 26.89 27.16 -8.63
C GLN A 61 27.36 28.54 -9.11
N ILE A 62 28.44 29.04 -8.51
CA ILE A 62 28.93 30.40 -8.73
C ILE A 62 30.45 30.35 -8.94
N VAL A 63 30.96 31.24 -9.80
CA VAL A 63 32.40 31.42 -10.01
C VAL A 63 32.83 32.77 -9.45
N GLY A 64 33.88 32.77 -8.65
CA GLY A 64 34.35 33.97 -7.97
C GLY A 64 35.68 33.71 -7.26
N LYS A 65 36.11 34.67 -6.46
CA LYS A 65 37.37 34.61 -5.72
C LYS A 65 37.10 34.82 -4.24
N ILE A 66 37.86 34.12 -3.41
CA ILE A 66 37.83 34.35 -1.96
C ILE A 66 38.78 35.50 -1.64
N THR A 67 38.28 36.60 -1.10
CA THR A 67 39.07 37.82 -0.84
C THR A 67 39.53 37.93 0.60
N ASN A 68 38.76 37.39 1.55
CA ASN A 68 39.08 37.45 2.97
C ASN A 68 38.60 36.20 3.71
N ILE A 69 39.28 35.83 4.80
CA ILE A 69 38.91 34.71 5.67
C ILE A 69 39.02 35.16 7.13
N LYS A 70 37.92 35.06 7.87
CA LYS A 70 37.83 35.40 9.30
C LYS A 70 37.33 34.22 10.11
N SER A 71 37.82 34.07 11.33
CA SER A 71 37.26 33.13 12.32
C SER A 71 36.37 33.92 13.27
N VAL A 72 35.12 33.49 13.45
CA VAL A 72 34.13 34.18 14.29
C VAL A 72 33.78 33.29 15.48
N ALA A 73 34.00 33.78 16.69
CA ALA A 73 33.63 33.08 17.93
C ALA A 73 32.10 33.09 18.15
N GLN A 74 31.54 32.00 18.69
CA GLN A 74 30.12 31.86 19.05
C GLN A 74 29.96 31.40 20.50
N LYS A 75 28.73 31.46 21.05
CA LYS A 75 28.42 31.02 22.44
C LYS A 75 28.86 29.57 22.75
N ARG A 76 28.89 28.69 21.75
CA ARG A 76 29.53 27.36 21.80
C ARG A 76 30.28 27.11 20.48
N GLY A 77 31.60 27.17 20.51
CA GLY A 77 32.49 26.94 19.36
C GLY A 77 32.83 28.19 18.55
N SER A 78 33.62 28.02 17.49
CA SER A 78 33.90 29.04 16.48
C SER A 78 33.27 28.66 15.14
N ARG A 79 33.21 29.56 14.17
CA ARG A 79 32.91 29.26 12.75
C ARG A 79 33.89 29.99 11.84
N LEU A 80 34.28 29.37 10.74
CA LEU A 80 35.11 30.01 9.70
C LEU A 80 34.18 30.69 8.68
N VAL A 81 34.45 31.94 8.35
CA VAL A 81 33.70 32.71 7.36
C VAL A 81 34.66 33.27 6.33
N ALA A 82 34.47 32.91 5.06
CA ALA A 82 35.21 33.48 3.94
C ALA A 82 34.32 34.43 3.14
N THR A 83 34.86 35.59 2.77
CA THR A 83 34.20 36.53 1.85
C THR A 83 34.49 36.08 0.43
N PHE A 84 33.44 35.76 -0.31
CA PHE A 84 33.50 35.32 -1.70
C PHE A 84 32.91 36.40 -2.59
N GLN A 85 33.63 36.78 -3.64
CA GLN A 85 33.29 37.89 -4.51
C GLN A 85 33.35 37.47 -5.98
N ASP A 86 32.34 37.85 -6.74
CA ASP A 86 32.32 37.78 -8.20
C ASP A 86 32.34 39.20 -8.80
N ALA A 87 32.12 39.33 -10.11
CA ALA A 87 32.10 40.63 -10.76
C ALA A 87 30.89 41.52 -10.38
N THR A 88 29.89 40.95 -9.72
CA THR A 88 28.57 41.59 -9.48
C THR A 88 28.27 41.85 -8.01
N GLY A 89 28.88 41.13 -7.08
CA GLY A 89 28.62 41.28 -5.66
C GLY A 89 29.51 40.42 -4.77
N SER A 90 29.17 40.38 -3.48
CA SER A 90 29.87 39.60 -2.46
C SER A 90 28.91 38.78 -1.62
N MET A 91 29.36 37.62 -1.16
CA MET A 91 28.61 36.74 -0.25
C MET A 91 29.54 36.04 0.75
N GLU A 92 28.96 35.39 1.76
CA GLU A 92 29.73 34.67 2.78
C GLU A 92 29.73 33.14 2.56
N LEU A 93 30.90 32.49 2.64
CA LEU A 93 31.03 31.03 2.72
C LEU A 93 31.31 30.66 4.18
N VAL A 94 30.53 29.75 4.75
CA VAL A 94 30.55 29.48 6.19
C VAL A 94 30.84 28.02 6.49
N TRP A 95 31.79 27.73 7.40
CA TRP A 95 32.08 26.38 7.87
C TRP A 95 31.99 26.29 9.39
N PHE A 96 31.15 25.37 9.88
CA PHE A 96 31.00 25.09 11.31
C PHE A 96 31.97 24.01 11.78
N LYS A 97 32.32 23.06 10.92
CA LYS A 97 33.27 21.94 11.16
C LYS A 97 34.49 22.04 10.24
N GLY A 98 35.64 21.51 10.67
CA GLY A 98 36.85 21.39 9.84
C GLY A 98 37.64 22.69 9.61
N GLN A 99 37.47 23.68 10.48
CA GLN A 99 37.93 25.07 10.26
C GLN A 99 39.45 25.20 10.03
N LYS A 100 40.28 24.46 10.79
CA LYS A 100 41.74 24.51 10.64
C LYS A 100 42.18 24.03 9.26
N TRP A 101 41.77 22.82 8.88
CA TRP A 101 42.12 22.22 7.58
C TRP A 101 41.62 23.05 6.40
N ILE A 102 40.42 23.61 6.49
CA ILE A 102 39.83 24.43 5.43
C ILE A 102 40.57 25.77 5.30
N LYS A 103 40.95 26.38 6.43
CA LYS A 103 41.75 27.62 6.42
C LYS A 103 43.09 27.42 5.71
N ASP A 104 43.73 26.27 5.91
CA ASP A 104 45.02 25.96 5.28
C ASP A 104 44.88 25.58 3.79
N ALA A 105 43.74 25.00 3.38
CA ALA A 105 43.48 24.57 2.01
C ALA A 105 43.03 25.72 1.07
N VAL A 106 42.46 26.79 1.61
CA VAL A 106 41.88 27.89 0.81
C VAL A 106 42.96 28.90 0.43
N LYS A 107 43.04 29.21 -0.87
CA LYS A 107 43.94 30.24 -1.41
C LYS A 107 43.18 31.55 -1.68
N ILE A 108 43.63 32.64 -1.06
CA ILE A 108 43.04 33.97 -1.26
C ILE A 108 43.32 34.44 -2.70
N ASN A 109 42.41 35.25 -3.26
CA ASN A 109 42.47 35.86 -4.60
C ASN A 109 42.58 34.88 -5.77
N THR A 110 42.33 33.59 -5.53
CA THR A 110 42.33 32.55 -6.55
C THR A 110 40.88 32.27 -6.99
N PRO A 111 40.60 32.07 -8.29
CA PRO A 111 39.25 31.78 -8.75
C PRO A 111 38.83 30.34 -8.40
N TYR A 112 37.68 30.23 -7.73
CA TYR A 112 37.03 28.99 -7.33
C TYR A 112 35.64 28.87 -7.98
N VAL A 113 35.27 27.63 -8.29
CA VAL A 113 33.89 27.22 -8.50
C VAL A 113 33.34 26.79 -7.15
N VAL A 114 32.28 27.44 -6.72
CA VAL A 114 31.61 27.18 -5.43
C VAL A 114 30.23 26.63 -5.72
N TYR A 115 29.89 25.52 -5.05
CA TYR A 115 28.59 24.89 -5.13
C TYR A 115 28.03 24.64 -3.72
N GLY A 116 26.75 24.97 -3.49
CA GLY A 116 26.09 24.62 -2.25
C GLY A 116 24.72 25.25 -2.10
N LYS A 117 24.06 24.92 -0.98
CA LYS A 117 22.72 25.43 -0.66
C LYS A 117 22.80 26.90 -0.26
N LEU A 118 22.01 27.74 -0.92
CA LEU A 118 21.92 29.15 -0.59
C LEU A 118 21.14 29.34 0.72
N ASN A 119 21.70 30.15 1.61
CA ASN A 119 21.07 30.59 2.83
C ASN A 119 21.00 32.12 2.83
N HIS A 120 19.84 32.68 3.15
CA HIS A 120 19.63 34.13 3.14
C HIS A 120 19.24 34.59 4.54
N TYR A 121 20.06 35.46 5.14
CA TYR A 121 19.84 35.98 6.48
C TYR A 121 20.28 37.44 6.56
N ASN A 122 19.43 38.30 7.14
CA ASN A 122 19.68 39.75 7.27
C ASN A 122 20.13 40.43 5.96
N GLY A 123 19.53 40.06 4.83
CA GLY A 123 19.84 40.66 3.51
C GLY A 123 21.13 40.17 2.86
N ASN A 124 21.90 39.29 3.52
CA ASN A 124 23.13 38.74 2.97
C ASN A 124 22.96 37.26 2.59
N PHE A 125 23.50 36.90 1.43
CA PHE A 125 23.60 35.52 1.01
C PHE A 125 24.80 34.83 1.65
N SER A 126 24.60 33.57 2.04
CA SER A 126 25.66 32.71 2.52
C SER A 126 25.50 31.28 2.04
N ILE A 127 26.62 30.56 1.90
CA ILE A 127 26.60 29.11 1.61
C ILE A 127 27.30 28.40 2.77
N PRO A 128 26.55 27.62 3.59
CA PRO A 128 27.15 26.79 4.62
C PRO A 128 27.75 25.52 4.00
N HIS A 129 28.97 25.19 4.41
CA HIS A 129 29.72 24.01 3.95
C HIS A 129 29.73 23.82 2.41
N PRO A 130 30.18 24.83 1.64
CA PRO A 130 30.23 24.71 0.18
C PRO A 130 31.21 23.63 -0.28
N GLU A 131 30.87 22.98 -1.39
CA GLU A 131 31.84 22.29 -2.22
C GLU A 131 32.63 23.33 -3.02
N MET A 132 33.95 23.29 -2.93
CA MET A 132 34.83 24.22 -3.64
C MET A 132 35.84 23.47 -4.48
N GLU A 133 36.09 23.98 -5.68
CA GLU A 133 37.11 23.49 -6.57
C GLU A 133 37.79 24.66 -7.29
N LEU A 134 39.09 24.57 -7.55
CA LEU A 134 39.79 25.59 -8.35
C LEU A 134 39.24 25.61 -9.77
N VAL A 135 39.05 26.80 -10.36
CA VAL A 135 38.55 26.90 -11.75
C VAL A 135 39.46 26.16 -12.75
N THR A 136 40.77 26.12 -12.48
CA THR A 136 41.75 25.40 -13.30
C THR A 136 41.56 23.88 -13.24
N GLU A 137 41.22 23.32 -12.09
CA GLU A 137 40.89 21.90 -11.93
C GLU A 137 39.52 21.58 -12.51
N TYR A 138 38.56 22.48 -12.31
CA TYR A 138 37.21 22.36 -12.83
C TYR A 138 37.22 22.26 -14.36
N LYS A 139 38.02 23.08 -15.06
CA LYS A 139 38.13 23.03 -16.53
C LYS A 139 38.80 21.76 -17.06
N LYS A 140 39.61 21.05 -16.25
CA LYS A 140 40.30 19.81 -16.67
C LYS A 140 39.41 18.57 -16.60
N LYS A 141 38.28 18.63 -15.90
CA LYS A 141 37.38 17.47 -15.72
C LYS A 141 36.35 17.39 -16.85
N LEU A 142 36.12 16.18 -17.36
CA LEU A 142 34.96 15.85 -18.19
C LEU A 142 33.70 16.07 -17.36
N GLN A 143 33.01 17.18 -17.62
CA GLN A 143 31.85 17.58 -16.84
C GLN A 143 30.66 16.70 -17.19
N THR A 144 30.08 16.06 -16.17
CA THR A 144 28.75 15.47 -16.27
C THR A 144 27.76 16.60 -16.03
N LYS A 145 26.87 16.85 -17.01
CA LYS A 145 25.86 17.92 -16.91
C LYS A 145 25.02 17.79 -15.64
N MET A 146 24.74 16.55 -15.26
CA MET A 146 23.98 16.21 -14.07
C MET A 146 24.77 15.24 -13.21
N GLN A 147 24.94 15.59 -11.94
CA GLN A 147 25.63 14.76 -10.97
C GLN A 147 24.63 13.88 -10.21
N PRO A 148 24.77 12.54 -10.27
CA PRO A 148 23.93 11.66 -9.46
C PRO A 148 24.29 11.79 -7.97
N ILE A 149 23.25 11.71 -7.13
CA ILE A 149 23.37 11.52 -5.68
C ILE A 149 22.80 10.14 -5.31
N TYR A 150 23.63 9.34 -4.69
CA TYR A 150 23.31 8.01 -4.18
C TYR A 150 22.91 8.04 -2.71
N PRO A 151 22.03 7.12 -2.27
CA PRO A 151 21.73 6.93 -0.86
C PRO A 151 23.01 6.64 -0.05
N SER A 152 23.10 7.15 1.17
CA SER A 152 24.25 6.96 2.05
C SER A 152 23.82 6.95 3.51
N THR A 153 24.53 6.21 4.35
CA THR A 153 24.30 6.14 5.80
C THR A 153 25.33 7.00 6.54
N GLU A 154 25.01 7.41 7.77
CA GLU A 154 25.94 8.21 8.58
C GLU A 154 27.28 7.49 8.77
N LYS A 155 27.27 6.17 8.99
CA LYS A 155 28.47 5.36 9.11
C LYS A 155 29.32 5.40 7.84
N LEU A 156 28.71 5.28 6.66
CA LEU A 156 29.43 5.40 5.38
C LEU A 156 30.12 6.76 5.25
N THR A 157 29.39 7.84 5.57
CA THR A 157 29.96 9.19 5.51
C THR A 157 31.10 9.38 6.51
N ASN A 158 30.98 8.86 7.73
CA ASN A 158 32.00 8.95 8.78
C ASN A 158 33.25 8.13 8.44
N SER A 159 33.10 6.99 7.73
CA SER A 159 34.21 6.18 7.24
C SER A 159 34.82 6.69 5.92
N GLY A 160 34.44 7.89 5.46
CA GLY A 160 35.01 8.53 4.27
C GLY A 160 34.44 8.03 2.93
N VAL A 161 33.36 7.24 2.95
CA VAL A 161 32.66 6.82 1.72
C VAL A 161 31.71 7.92 1.29
N SER A 162 32.26 8.91 0.60
CA SER A 162 31.51 10.04 0.05
C SER A 162 30.75 9.70 -1.24
N ASN A 163 29.74 10.51 -1.58
CA ASN A 163 29.02 10.41 -2.84
C ASN A 163 29.95 10.54 -4.08
N LYS A 164 31.03 11.32 -3.96
CA LYS A 164 32.09 11.43 -4.98
C LYS A 164 32.80 10.10 -5.22
N LEU A 165 33.12 9.39 -4.15
CA LEU A 165 33.79 8.09 -4.21
C LEU A 165 32.85 7.02 -4.79
N MET A 166 31.57 7.04 -4.42
CA MET A 166 30.55 6.16 -5.00
C MET A 166 30.42 6.36 -6.52
N ARG A 167 30.38 7.62 -6.99
CA ARG A 167 30.41 7.95 -8.42
C ARG A 167 31.63 7.35 -9.12
N ASN A 168 32.81 7.47 -8.53
CA ASN A 168 34.03 6.93 -9.12
C ASN A 168 33.97 5.40 -9.25
N TYR A 169 33.45 4.69 -8.25
CA TYR A 169 33.30 3.24 -8.31
C TYR A 169 32.35 2.80 -9.42
N ILE A 170 31.20 3.46 -9.56
CA ILE A 170 30.22 3.16 -10.61
C ILE A 170 30.78 3.51 -11.99
N GLN A 171 31.51 4.62 -12.12
CA GLN A 171 32.17 5.00 -13.36
C GLN A 171 33.19 3.95 -13.80
N GLN A 172 34.05 3.50 -12.89
CA GLN A 172 35.04 2.47 -13.20
C GLN A 172 34.38 1.12 -13.53
N LEU A 173 33.31 0.78 -12.82
CA LEU A 173 32.54 -0.42 -13.11
C LEU A 173 31.94 -0.37 -14.52
N LEU A 174 31.29 0.74 -14.90
CA LEU A 174 30.73 0.92 -16.23
C LEU A 174 31.81 0.84 -17.32
N GLN A 175 32.97 1.49 -17.11
CA GLN A 175 34.10 1.40 -18.06
C GLN A 175 34.58 -0.05 -18.28
N GLN A 176 34.53 -0.90 -17.26
CA GLN A 176 34.97 -2.30 -17.35
C GLN A 176 33.89 -3.26 -17.87
N THR A 177 32.62 -2.86 -17.85
CA THR A 177 31.48 -3.77 -18.06
C THR A 177 30.55 -3.36 -19.20
N TYR A 178 30.63 -2.13 -19.70
CA TYR A 178 29.69 -1.56 -20.67
C TYR A 178 29.41 -2.47 -21.88
N GLU A 179 30.45 -3.02 -22.49
CA GLU A 179 30.32 -3.91 -23.67
C GLU A 179 29.79 -5.31 -23.31
N ALA A 180 29.95 -5.74 -22.07
CA ALA A 180 29.47 -7.03 -21.58
C ALA A 180 28.00 -6.99 -21.09
N ILE A 181 27.35 -5.83 -21.13
CA ILE A 181 25.93 -5.69 -20.77
C ILE A 181 25.09 -6.24 -21.92
N GLU A 182 24.56 -7.44 -21.71
CA GLU A 182 23.62 -8.07 -22.62
C GLU A 182 22.22 -7.45 -22.50
N GLU A 183 21.50 -7.42 -23.61
CA GLU A 183 20.09 -7.03 -23.62
C GLU A 183 19.23 -8.08 -22.90
N SER A 184 18.15 -7.61 -22.27
CA SER A 184 17.23 -8.45 -21.51
C SER A 184 15.88 -8.63 -22.21
N LEU A 185 15.39 -7.60 -22.90
CA LEU A 185 14.09 -7.66 -23.60
C LEU A 185 14.26 -8.15 -25.04
N SER A 186 13.17 -8.60 -25.68
CA SER A 186 13.15 -8.89 -27.11
C SER A 186 13.19 -7.60 -27.93
N LEU A 187 13.64 -7.69 -29.19
CA LEU A 187 13.69 -6.53 -30.09
C LEU A 187 12.28 -5.97 -30.37
N GLU A 188 11.28 -6.83 -30.44
CA GLU A 188 9.87 -6.46 -30.59
C GLU A 188 9.41 -5.53 -29.46
N ILE A 189 9.58 -5.95 -28.19
CA ILE A 189 9.23 -5.13 -27.02
C ILE A 189 10.01 -3.81 -27.02
N ILE A 190 11.28 -3.84 -27.45
CA ILE A 190 12.10 -2.63 -27.51
C ILE A 190 11.52 -1.63 -28.53
N ASN A 191 11.12 -2.11 -29.70
CA ASN A 191 10.59 -1.27 -30.77
C ASN A 191 9.18 -0.75 -30.44
N ASP A 192 8.29 -1.60 -29.93
CA ASP A 192 6.90 -1.25 -29.61
C ASP A 192 6.80 -0.11 -28.61
N PHE A 193 7.69 -0.11 -27.61
CA PHE A 193 7.72 0.89 -26.55
C PHE A 193 8.79 1.97 -26.76
N ASN A 194 9.49 1.97 -27.91
CA ASN A 194 10.61 2.86 -28.24
C ASN A 194 11.63 2.98 -27.10
N LEU A 195 12.04 1.82 -26.61
CA LEU A 195 12.86 1.65 -25.42
C LEU A 195 14.33 1.87 -25.72
N MET A 196 15.03 2.55 -24.80
CA MET A 196 16.48 2.63 -24.83
C MET A 196 17.10 1.24 -24.62
N LEU A 197 18.20 0.92 -25.30
CA LEU A 197 18.95 -0.31 -25.05
C LEU A 197 19.45 -0.37 -23.61
N LYS A 198 19.54 -1.56 -23.03
CA LYS A 198 19.86 -1.73 -21.60
C LYS A 198 21.19 -1.09 -21.19
N ARG A 199 22.23 -1.27 -21.99
CA ARG A 199 23.57 -0.69 -21.75
C ARG A 199 23.52 0.84 -21.69
N ASP A 200 22.74 1.45 -22.59
CA ASP A 200 22.60 2.90 -22.69
C ASP A 200 21.73 3.44 -21.55
N ALA A 201 20.70 2.69 -21.14
CA ALA A 201 19.85 3.02 -20.01
C ALA A 201 20.63 2.99 -18.68
N LEU A 202 21.45 1.96 -18.45
CA LEU A 202 22.32 1.89 -17.28
C LEU A 202 23.36 3.01 -17.26
N LEU A 203 23.92 3.37 -18.42
CA LEU A 203 24.82 4.52 -18.50
C LEU A 203 24.11 5.83 -18.14
N ASN A 204 22.94 6.09 -18.74
CA ASN A 204 22.23 7.37 -18.56
C ASN A 204 21.50 7.48 -17.21
N VAL A 205 21.15 6.38 -16.54
CA VAL A 205 20.60 6.46 -15.18
C VAL A 205 21.67 6.89 -14.18
N HIS A 206 22.94 6.49 -14.37
CA HIS A 206 24.03 6.92 -13.50
C HIS A 206 24.64 8.25 -13.94
N PHE A 207 24.86 8.42 -15.24
CA PHE A 207 25.55 9.57 -15.83
C PHE A 207 24.75 10.12 -17.01
N PRO A 208 23.62 10.78 -16.75
CA PRO A 208 22.74 11.26 -17.82
C PRO A 208 23.39 12.37 -18.65
N LYS A 209 23.27 12.25 -19.97
CA LYS A 209 23.71 13.29 -20.93
C LYS A 209 22.72 14.47 -21.01
N SER A 210 21.45 14.24 -20.73
CA SER A 210 20.36 15.22 -20.73
C SER A 210 19.21 14.74 -19.84
N GLN A 211 18.31 15.66 -19.47
CA GLN A 211 17.08 15.30 -18.73
C GLN A 211 16.21 14.31 -19.52
N GLU A 212 16.17 14.46 -20.83
CA GLU A 212 15.41 13.58 -21.72
C GLU A 212 15.96 12.15 -21.72
N ASN A 213 17.29 11.99 -21.84
CA ASN A 213 17.92 10.68 -21.78
C ASN A 213 17.77 10.04 -20.41
N LEU A 214 17.80 10.84 -19.33
CA LEU A 214 17.51 10.36 -17.98
C LEU A 214 16.09 9.79 -17.89
N ALA A 215 15.10 10.53 -18.40
CA ALA A 215 13.70 10.08 -18.39
C ALA A 215 13.52 8.78 -19.20
N LYS A 216 14.12 8.69 -20.40
CA LYS A 216 14.11 7.47 -21.23
C LYS A 216 14.78 6.28 -20.53
N ALA A 217 15.92 6.51 -19.89
CA ALA A 217 16.64 5.48 -19.13
C ALA A 217 15.83 4.98 -17.91
N GLN A 218 15.26 5.90 -17.14
CA GLN A 218 14.39 5.57 -16.00
C GLN A 218 13.16 4.79 -16.46
N TYR A 219 12.47 5.23 -17.52
CA TYR A 219 11.32 4.54 -18.07
C TYR A 219 11.68 3.10 -18.49
N ARG A 220 12.78 2.93 -19.23
CA ARG A 220 13.27 1.61 -19.67
C ARG A 220 13.56 0.65 -18.52
N LEU A 221 14.25 1.13 -17.48
CA LEU A 221 14.65 0.30 -16.34
C LEU A 221 13.45 -0.03 -15.43
N LYS A 222 12.54 0.93 -15.24
CA LYS A 222 11.28 0.71 -14.53
C LYS A 222 10.40 -0.30 -15.24
N PHE A 223 10.25 -0.17 -16.57
CA PHE A 223 9.50 -1.12 -17.38
C PHE A 223 10.08 -2.53 -17.26
N GLU A 224 11.39 -2.69 -17.40
CA GLU A 224 12.05 -3.99 -17.27
C GLU A 224 11.87 -4.64 -15.89
N GLU A 225 12.08 -3.86 -14.83
CA GLU A 225 11.89 -4.34 -13.46
C GLU A 225 10.46 -4.84 -13.24
N LEU A 226 9.47 -4.04 -13.63
CA LEU A 226 8.06 -4.38 -13.51
C LEU A 226 7.68 -5.57 -14.41
N PHE A 227 8.20 -5.62 -15.64
CA PHE A 227 7.94 -6.69 -16.61
C PHE A 227 8.39 -8.05 -16.06
N TYR A 228 9.63 -8.17 -15.57
CA TYR A 228 10.12 -9.44 -15.04
C TYR A 228 9.41 -9.87 -13.76
N ILE A 229 9.03 -8.92 -12.90
CA ILE A 229 8.20 -9.21 -11.73
C ILE A 229 6.85 -9.78 -12.18
N GLN A 230 6.18 -9.15 -13.16
CA GLN A 230 4.90 -9.64 -13.67
C GLN A 230 5.04 -11.00 -14.37
N MET A 231 6.08 -11.21 -15.18
CA MET A 231 6.40 -12.50 -15.79
C MET A 231 6.54 -13.60 -14.73
N GLN A 232 7.24 -13.33 -13.63
CA GLN A 232 7.44 -14.31 -12.55
C GLN A 232 6.12 -14.66 -11.86
N LEU A 233 5.31 -13.66 -11.52
CA LEU A 233 4.01 -13.84 -10.89
C LEU A 233 3.05 -14.62 -11.79
N LEU A 234 2.95 -14.25 -13.08
CA LEU A 234 2.10 -14.91 -14.06
C LEU A 234 2.55 -16.36 -14.32
N ARG A 235 3.85 -16.62 -14.43
CA ARG A 235 4.37 -17.98 -14.62
C ARG A 235 4.12 -18.85 -13.38
N LYS A 236 4.30 -18.31 -12.17
CA LYS A 236 3.94 -19.01 -10.92
C LYS A 236 2.44 -19.33 -10.90
N LYS A 237 1.60 -18.39 -11.32
CA LYS A 237 0.16 -18.60 -11.45
C LYS A 237 -0.18 -19.72 -12.44
N LEU A 238 0.43 -19.74 -13.63
CA LEU A 238 0.24 -20.82 -14.61
C LEU A 238 0.67 -22.18 -14.06
N ILE A 239 1.83 -22.24 -13.38
CA ILE A 239 2.33 -23.46 -12.74
C ILE A 239 1.37 -23.93 -11.63
N ASN A 240 0.89 -23.01 -10.78
CA ASN A 240 -0.06 -23.34 -9.71
C ASN A 240 -1.38 -23.84 -10.29
N LYS A 241 -1.88 -23.21 -11.35
CA LYS A 241 -3.11 -23.63 -12.04
C LYS A 241 -2.96 -25.04 -12.65
N ALA A 242 -1.77 -25.39 -13.13
CA ALA A 242 -1.48 -26.73 -13.65
C ALA A 242 -1.24 -27.78 -12.55
N LYS A 243 -0.60 -27.40 -11.43
CA LYS A 243 -0.23 -28.33 -10.35
C LYS A 243 -1.36 -28.58 -9.35
N ILE A 244 -2.13 -27.55 -9.00
CA ILE A 244 -3.14 -27.62 -7.96
C ILE A 244 -4.48 -27.89 -8.62
N LYS A 245 -4.85 -29.17 -8.65
CA LYS A 245 -6.17 -29.61 -9.08
C LYS A 245 -7.22 -29.02 -8.15
N GLY A 246 -8.29 -28.49 -8.74
CA GLY A 246 -9.46 -28.01 -8.02
C GLY A 246 -10.63 -28.97 -8.19
N LEU A 247 -11.66 -28.75 -7.39
CA LEU A 247 -12.97 -29.33 -7.64
C LEU A 247 -13.58 -28.69 -8.90
N VAL A 248 -14.54 -29.37 -9.53
CA VAL A 248 -15.17 -28.90 -10.76
C VAL A 248 -16.65 -28.65 -10.50
N PHE A 249 -17.11 -27.43 -10.72
CA PHE A 249 -18.53 -27.08 -10.68
C PHE A 249 -19.02 -26.91 -12.12
N ASN A 250 -19.64 -27.95 -12.68
CA ASN A 250 -20.10 -27.97 -14.07
C ASN A 250 -21.52 -27.42 -14.22
N GLU A 251 -22.36 -27.66 -13.22
CA GLU A 251 -23.79 -27.38 -13.29
C GLU A 251 -24.15 -26.10 -12.54
N VAL A 252 -25.15 -25.40 -13.07
CA VAL A 252 -25.90 -24.38 -12.33
C VAL A 252 -27.26 -25.00 -12.13
N GLY A 253 -27.55 -25.39 -10.90
CA GLY A 253 -28.70 -26.23 -10.57
C GLY A 253 -29.88 -25.42 -10.05
N ASP A 254 -30.86 -26.16 -9.56
CA ASP A 254 -32.13 -25.61 -9.10
C ASP A 254 -31.96 -24.67 -7.90
N SER A 255 -30.97 -24.88 -7.03
CA SER A 255 -30.77 -24.01 -5.85
C SER A 255 -30.36 -22.61 -6.28
N PHE A 256 -29.41 -22.50 -7.23
CA PHE A 256 -28.99 -21.23 -7.79
C PHE A 256 -30.13 -20.57 -8.56
N HIS A 257 -30.78 -21.29 -9.47
CA HIS A 257 -31.85 -20.76 -10.31
C HIS A 257 -33.06 -20.33 -9.49
N ALA A 258 -33.52 -21.17 -8.55
CA ALA A 258 -34.63 -20.82 -7.66
C ALA A 258 -34.32 -19.57 -6.84
N PHE A 259 -33.12 -19.49 -6.26
CA PHE A 259 -32.72 -18.29 -5.51
C PHE A 259 -32.69 -17.04 -6.40
N TYR A 260 -32.03 -17.11 -7.56
CA TYR A 260 -31.85 -15.99 -8.47
C TYR A 260 -33.17 -15.48 -9.06
N ASP A 261 -34.08 -16.39 -9.43
CA ASP A 261 -35.32 -16.04 -10.13
C ASP A 261 -36.48 -15.71 -9.16
N LYS A 262 -36.52 -16.32 -7.96
CA LYS A 262 -37.68 -16.22 -7.06
C LYS A 262 -37.43 -15.51 -5.74
N TYR A 263 -36.22 -15.59 -5.19
CA TYR A 263 -35.90 -15.07 -3.85
C TYR A 263 -35.08 -13.79 -3.88
N LEU A 264 -34.37 -13.53 -4.97
CA LEU A 264 -33.59 -12.31 -5.13
C LEU A 264 -34.51 -11.11 -5.40
N THR A 265 -34.64 -10.23 -4.42
CA THR A 265 -35.57 -9.09 -4.45
C THR A 265 -35.05 -7.85 -5.19
N PHE A 266 -33.85 -7.91 -5.77
CA PHE A 266 -33.22 -6.79 -6.46
C PHE A 266 -32.38 -7.27 -7.64
N GLU A 267 -32.21 -6.42 -8.66
CA GLU A 267 -31.34 -6.77 -9.79
C GLU A 267 -29.85 -6.66 -9.42
N LEU A 268 -29.08 -7.67 -9.82
CA LEU A 268 -27.62 -7.60 -9.73
C LEU A 268 -27.06 -6.56 -10.68
N THR A 269 -26.04 -5.84 -10.22
CA THR A 269 -25.28 -4.89 -11.04
C THR A 269 -24.49 -5.62 -12.13
N ASN A 270 -24.05 -4.89 -13.17
CA ASN A 270 -23.24 -5.48 -14.24
C ASN A 270 -21.88 -5.94 -13.70
N ALA A 271 -21.31 -5.20 -12.75
CA ALA A 271 -20.10 -5.59 -12.04
C ALA A 271 -20.28 -6.91 -11.27
N GLN A 272 -21.38 -7.09 -10.55
CA GLN A 272 -21.68 -8.34 -9.83
C GLN A 272 -21.86 -9.53 -10.80
N LYS A 273 -22.61 -9.33 -11.89
CA LYS A 273 -22.81 -10.34 -12.94
C LYS A 273 -21.49 -10.74 -13.62
N ARG A 274 -20.60 -9.77 -13.90
CA ARG A 274 -19.27 -10.01 -14.46
C ARG A 274 -18.42 -10.86 -13.51
N VAL A 275 -18.38 -10.51 -12.22
CA VAL A 275 -17.61 -11.27 -11.22
C VAL A 275 -18.14 -12.70 -11.07
N LEU A 276 -19.46 -12.92 -11.08
CA LEU A 276 -20.03 -14.27 -11.02
C LEU A 276 -19.64 -15.12 -12.24
N LYS A 277 -19.59 -14.52 -13.44
CA LYS A 277 -19.10 -15.20 -14.64
C LYS A 277 -17.61 -15.56 -14.53
N GLU A 278 -16.80 -14.67 -13.97
CA GLU A 278 -15.38 -14.94 -13.69
C GLU A 278 -15.21 -16.12 -12.72
N ILE A 279 -15.95 -16.13 -11.62
CA ILE A 279 -15.95 -17.23 -10.63
C ILE A 279 -16.37 -18.53 -11.28
N ARG A 280 -17.52 -18.54 -11.98
CA ARG A 280 -18.04 -19.73 -12.69
C ARG A 280 -17.02 -20.33 -13.66
N LYS A 281 -16.35 -19.46 -14.43
CA LYS A 281 -15.32 -19.90 -15.38
C LYS A 281 -14.14 -20.56 -14.68
N ASP A 282 -13.71 -20.05 -13.52
CA ASP A 282 -12.57 -20.62 -12.81
C ASP A 282 -12.89 -21.98 -12.20
N VAL A 283 -14.03 -22.09 -11.50
CA VAL A 283 -14.47 -23.33 -10.83
C VAL A 283 -14.83 -24.44 -11.84
N SER A 284 -15.06 -24.10 -13.11
CA SER A 284 -15.30 -25.11 -14.16
C SER A 284 -14.02 -25.62 -14.83
N THR A 285 -12.84 -25.06 -14.53
CA THR A 285 -11.59 -25.42 -15.24
C THR A 285 -10.89 -26.68 -14.71
N GLY A 286 -11.28 -27.17 -13.53
CA GLY A 286 -10.56 -28.25 -12.83
C GLY A 286 -9.25 -27.81 -12.16
N ALA A 287 -8.93 -26.52 -12.21
CA ALA A 287 -7.86 -25.91 -11.42
C ALA A 287 -8.43 -25.25 -10.16
N HIS A 288 -7.64 -25.22 -9.08
CA HIS A 288 -8.06 -24.58 -7.84
C HIS A 288 -8.20 -23.05 -8.02
N MET A 289 -9.42 -22.52 -7.86
CA MET A 289 -9.68 -21.09 -7.78
C MET A 289 -9.12 -20.50 -6.48
N ASN A 290 -8.33 -19.43 -6.60
CA ASN A 290 -7.85 -18.62 -5.48
C ASN A 290 -8.01 -17.15 -5.83
N ARG A 291 -9.13 -16.55 -5.41
CA ARG A 291 -9.60 -15.25 -5.93
C ARG A 291 -9.86 -14.24 -4.82
N LEU A 292 -9.38 -13.01 -5.01
CA LEU A 292 -9.70 -11.84 -4.21
C LEU A 292 -10.86 -11.07 -4.86
N LEU A 293 -11.99 -11.04 -4.18
CA LEU A 293 -13.14 -10.20 -4.47
C LEU A 293 -13.03 -8.87 -3.70
N GLN A 294 -12.81 -7.81 -4.45
CA GLN A 294 -12.73 -6.46 -3.94
C GLN A 294 -13.98 -5.67 -4.34
N GLY A 295 -14.48 -4.86 -3.44
CA GLY A 295 -15.54 -3.91 -3.72
C GLY A 295 -15.74 -2.99 -2.54
N ASP A 296 -16.36 -1.84 -2.77
CA ASP A 296 -16.64 -0.90 -1.69
C ASP A 296 -17.59 -1.49 -0.63
N VAL A 297 -17.62 -0.91 0.57
CA VAL A 297 -18.57 -1.28 1.63
C VAL A 297 -19.98 -1.15 1.07
N GLY A 298 -20.76 -2.23 1.08
CA GLY A 298 -22.12 -2.25 0.53
C GLY A 298 -22.22 -2.44 -0.99
N SER A 299 -21.14 -2.78 -1.69
CA SER A 299 -21.16 -3.12 -3.12
C SER A 299 -21.83 -4.48 -3.44
N GLY A 300 -22.37 -5.19 -2.44
CA GLY A 300 -22.97 -6.51 -2.60
C GLY A 300 -21.97 -7.67 -2.69
N LYS A 301 -20.82 -7.60 -2.01
CA LYS A 301 -19.88 -8.74 -1.92
C LYS A 301 -20.54 -10.01 -1.36
N THR A 302 -21.38 -9.87 -0.34
CA THR A 302 -22.10 -10.99 0.28
C THR A 302 -23.04 -11.71 -0.68
N ILE A 303 -23.69 -11.01 -1.61
CA ILE A 303 -24.58 -11.67 -2.58
C ILE A 303 -23.79 -12.49 -3.61
N VAL A 304 -22.64 -11.97 -4.04
CA VAL A 304 -21.72 -12.72 -4.91
C VAL A 304 -21.17 -13.96 -4.20
N ALA A 305 -20.81 -13.83 -2.92
CA ALA A 305 -20.40 -14.94 -2.08
C ALA A 305 -21.50 -16.01 -1.96
N LEU A 306 -22.74 -15.61 -1.65
CA LEU A 306 -23.88 -16.53 -1.53
C LEU A 306 -24.13 -17.30 -2.82
N LEU A 307 -24.22 -16.60 -3.96
CA LEU A 307 -24.41 -17.23 -5.26
C LEU A 307 -23.26 -18.19 -5.62
N SER A 308 -22.03 -17.88 -5.20
CA SER A 308 -20.88 -18.79 -5.36
C SER A 308 -20.97 -20.05 -4.49
N MET A 309 -21.57 -19.95 -3.30
CA MET A 309 -21.85 -21.11 -2.43
C MET A 309 -22.97 -21.98 -3.02
N LEU A 310 -24.02 -21.37 -3.59
CA LEU A 310 -25.09 -22.11 -4.26
C LEU A 310 -24.57 -22.91 -5.46
N LEU A 311 -23.62 -22.36 -6.22
CA LEU A 311 -22.94 -23.13 -7.28
C LEU A 311 -22.25 -24.38 -6.74
N ALA A 312 -21.61 -24.30 -5.58
CA ALA A 312 -20.98 -25.47 -4.96
C ALA A 312 -22.03 -26.51 -4.52
N ILE A 313 -23.13 -26.04 -3.92
CA ILE A 313 -24.24 -26.88 -3.43
C ILE A 313 -24.92 -27.64 -4.57
N ASP A 314 -25.19 -26.97 -5.70
CA ASP A 314 -25.78 -27.60 -6.89
C ASP A 314 -24.89 -28.71 -7.47
N ASN A 315 -23.59 -28.69 -7.18
CA ASN A 315 -22.64 -29.73 -7.61
C ASN A 315 -22.34 -30.77 -6.50
N GLY A 316 -23.17 -30.82 -5.45
CA GLY A 316 -23.06 -31.82 -4.38
C GLY A 316 -21.95 -31.53 -3.35
N PHE A 317 -21.49 -30.28 -3.26
CA PHE A 317 -20.49 -29.84 -2.31
C PHE A 317 -21.08 -28.98 -1.18
N GLN A 318 -20.37 -28.92 -0.06
CA GLN A 318 -20.65 -28.00 1.05
C GLN A 318 -19.86 -26.69 0.87
N ALA A 319 -20.31 -25.63 1.54
CA ALA A 319 -19.65 -24.34 1.54
C ALA A 319 -19.43 -23.79 2.95
N THR A 320 -18.44 -22.92 3.11
CA THR A 320 -18.22 -22.23 4.39
C THR A 320 -17.85 -20.77 4.20
N ILE A 321 -18.22 -19.94 5.17
CA ILE A 321 -17.77 -18.55 5.29
C ILE A 321 -17.12 -18.32 6.65
N MET A 322 -15.88 -17.85 6.61
CA MET A 322 -15.08 -17.51 7.78
C MET A 322 -15.03 -15.99 7.96
N ALA A 323 -15.43 -15.52 9.15
CA ALA A 323 -15.42 -14.12 9.54
C ALA A 323 -14.49 -13.88 10.76
N PRO A 324 -13.88 -12.70 10.91
CA PRO A 324 -12.83 -12.46 11.92
C PRO A 324 -13.36 -12.34 13.35
N THR A 325 -14.66 -12.09 13.50
CA THR A 325 -15.31 -11.88 14.80
C THR A 325 -16.63 -12.63 14.84
N GLU A 326 -17.08 -12.98 16.04
CA GLU A 326 -18.37 -13.65 16.21
C GLU A 326 -19.54 -12.76 15.76
N ILE A 327 -19.42 -11.44 15.92
CA ILE A 327 -20.44 -10.48 15.49
C ILE A 327 -20.63 -10.54 13.96
N LEU A 328 -19.53 -10.50 13.20
CA LEU A 328 -19.61 -10.65 11.74
C LEU A 328 -20.10 -12.03 11.31
N ALA A 329 -19.67 -13.09 12.00
CA ALA A 329 -20.16 -14.43 11.71
C ALA A 329 -21.68 -14.53 11.92
N ASN A 330 -22.20 -14.00 13.03
CA ASN A 330 -23.64 -13.95 13.28
C ASN A 330 -24.39 -13.14 12.21
N GLN A 331 -23.83 -12.03 11.74
CA GLN A 331 -24.45 -11.24 10.67
C GLN A 331 -24.54 -11.98 9.34
N HIS A 332 -23.46 -12.65 8.94
CA HIS A 332 -23.48 -13.48 7.75
C HIS A 332 -24.49 -14.61 7.92
N PHE A 333 -24.51 -15.26 9.08
CA PHE A 333 -25.47 -16.32 9.38
C PHE A 333 -26.93 -15.84 9.28
N THR A 334 -27.28 -14.75 9.96
CA THR A 334 -28.64 -14.18 9.90
C THR A 334 -29.01 -13.77 8.48
N ALA A 335 -28.15 -12.99 7.80
CA ALA A 335 -28.44 -12.50 6.45
C ALA A 335 -28.57 -13.63 5.43
N ILE A 336 -27.70 -14.64 5.47
CA ILE A 336 -27.77 -15.80 4.57
C ILE A 336 -29.00 -16.66 4.88
N SER A 337 -29.30 -16.89 6.16
CA SER A 337 -30.45 -17.69 6.57
C SER A 337 -31.77 -17.02 6.17
N GLU A 338 -31.86 -15.70 6.28
CA GLU A 338 -33.02 -14.93 5.82
C GLU A 338 -33.18 -14.99 4.30
N LEU A 339 -32.08 -14.82 3.55
CA LEU A 339 -32.10 -14.88 2.08
C LEU A 339 -32.45 -16.26 1.54
N LEU A 340 -32.03 -17.33 2.22
CA LEU A 340 -32.30 -18.72 1.82
C LEU A 340 -33.58 -19.28 2.42
N ASN A 341 -34.37 -18.48 3.14
CA ASN A 341 -35.59 -18.94 3.76
C ASN A 341 -36.58 -19.46 2.70
N GLY A 342 -37.03 -20.71 2.86
CA GLY A 342 -37.90 -21.39 1.89
C GLY A 342 -37.18 -22.27 0.86
N LEU A 343 -35.84 -22.23 0.81
CA LEU A 343 -35.04 -23.19 0.04
C LEU A 343 -34.66 -24.40 0.92
N PRO A 344 -34.49 -25.60 0.35
CA PRO A 344 -34.09 -26.81 1.08
C PRO A 344 -32.58 -26.81 1.40
N ILE A 345 -32.06 -25.70 1.92
CA ILE A 345 -30.64 -25.48 2.20
C ILE A 345 -30.46 -25.22 3.68
N MET A 346 -29.74 -26.12 4.34
CA MET A 346 -29.44 -26.00 5.77
C MET A 346 -28.21 -25.11 5.99
N VAL A 347 -28.37 -24.10 6.86
CA VAL A 347 -27.32 -23.16 7.27
C VAL A 347 -27.17 -23.24 8.79
N ASP A 348 -25.94 -23.31 9.30
CA ASP A 348 -25.64 -23.28 10.75
C ASP A 348 -24.41 -22.40 11.03
N ILE A 349 -24.22 -22.04 12.30
CA ILE A 349 -23.11 -21.19 12.76
C ILE A 349 -22.23 -21.90 13.79
N LEU A 350 -20.90 -21.78 13.63
CA LEU A 350 -19.90 -22.28 14.55
C LEU A 350 -18.95 -21.16 15.01
N THR A 351 -19.15 -20.70 16.24
CA THR A 351 -18.30 -19.73 16.95
C THR A 351 -17.74 -20.35 18.25
N GLY A 352 -16.94 -19.59 19.01
CA GLY A 352 -16.44 -20.02 20.32
C GLY A 352 -17.53 -20.07 21.39
N SER A 353 -18.60 -19.29 21.20
CA SER A 353 -19.77 -19.23 22.10
C SER A 353 -20.82 -20.33 21.90
N VAL A 354 -20.72 -21.17 20.86
CA VAL A 354 -21.69 -22.23 20.60
C VAL A 354 -21.61 -23.35 21.66
N LYS A 355 -22.76 -23.66 22.28
CA LYS A 355 -22.88 -24.71 23.30
C LYS A 355 -22.49 -26.10 22.77
N THR A 356 -21.88 -26.92 23.62
CA THR A 356 -21.37 -28.26 23.29
C THR A 356 -22.41 -29.18 22.63
N LYS A 357 -23.68 -29.13 23.08
CA LYS A 357 -24.75 -29.95 22.49
C LYS A 357 -24.99 -29.61 21.02
N LYS A 358 -25.16 -28.32 20.69
CA LYS A 358 -25.37 -27.87 19.31
C LYS A 358 -24.11 -28.07 18.46
N ARG A 359 -22.92 -27.89 19.04
CA ARG A 359 -21.65 -28.18 18.36
C ARG A 359 -21.54 -29.65 17.91
N ARG A 360 -21.99 -30.62 18.72
CA ARG A 360 -22.04 -32.04 18.34
C ARG A 360 -23.00 -32.30 17.17
N GLU A 361 -24.15 -31.64 17.17
CA GLU A 361 -25.13 -31.73 16.09
C GLU A 361 -24.57 -31.16 14.78
N ILE A 362 -23.93 -29.99 14.84
CA ILE A 362 -23.26 -29.37 13.68
C ILE A 362 -22.19 -30.32 13.12
N HIS A 363 -21.33 -30.89 13.96
CA HIS A 363 -20.29 -31.82 13.49
C HIS A 363 -20.89 -33.06 12.78
N ARG A 364 -21.93 -33.67 13.36
CA ARG A 364 -22.60 -34.81 12.74
C ARG A 364 -23.20 -34.43 11.37
N ASN A 365 -23.90 -33.31 11.31
CA ASN A 365 -24.56 -32.85 10.08
C ASN A 365 -23.55 -32.42 9.00
N LEU A 366 -22.33 -32.00 9.39
CA LEU A 366 -21.25 -31.72 8.44
C LEU A 366 -20.67 -33.00 7.84
N GLU A 367 -20.47 -34.03 8.66
CA GLU A 367 -19.91 -35.32 8.26
C GLU A 367 -20.88 -36.14 7.41
N ASP A 368 -22.18 -36.09 7.70
CA ASP A 368 -23.20 -36.78 6.89
C ASP A 368 -23.60 -36.02 5.61
N GLY A 369 -23.29 -34.71 5.56
CA GLY A 369 -23.51 -33.83 4.42
C GLY A 369 -24.88 -33.14 4.40
N THR A 370 -25.69 -33.29 5.44
CA THR A 370 -27.00 -32.61 5.56
C THR A 370 -26.86 -31.11 5.81
N LEU A 371 -25.75 -30.67 6.40
CA LEU A 371 -25.43 -29.25 6.55
C LEU A 371 -24.75 -28.71 5.29
N HIS A 372 -25.37 -27.75 4.61
CA HIS A 372 -24.90 -27.25 3.31
C HIS A 372 -23.94 -26.07 3.46
N ILE A 373 -24.26 -25.11 4.33
CA ILE A 373 -23.48 -23.90 4.57
C ILE A 373 -23.12 -23.79 6.04
N LEU A 374 -21.83 -23.64 6.33
CA LEU A 374 -21.35 -23.36 7.68
C LEU A 374 -20.72 -21.97 7.78
N VAL A 375 -21.29 -21.12 8.63
CA VAL A 375 -20.75 -19.80 8.96
C VAL A 375 -19.93 -19.89 10.25
N GLY A 376 -18.79 -19.23 10.35
CA GLY A 376 -18.04 -19.29 11.61
C GLY A 376 -16.81 -18.40 11.70
N THR A 377 -16.11 -18.51 12.83
CA THR A 377 -14.84 -17.81 13.08
C THR A 377 -13.65 -18.77 12.92
N HIS A 378 -12.51 -18.48 13.57
CA HIS A 378 -11.39 -19.42 13.65
C HIS A 378 -11.75 -20.81 14.18
N ALA A 379 -12.91 -20.98 14.84
CA ALA A 379 -13.45 -22.28 15.24
C ALA A 379 -13.60 -23.26 14.06
N LEU A 380 -13.81 -22.77 12.83
CA LEU A 380 -13.87 -23.58 11.61
C LEU A 380 -12.56 -24.33 11.30
N LEU A 381 -11.43 -23.81 11.82
CA LEU A 381 -10.09 -24.34 11.56
C LEU A 381 -9.66 -25.41 12.56
N GLU A 382 -10.51 -25.74 13.54
CA GLU A 382 -10.26 -26.82 14.49
C GLU A 382 -10.29 -28.18 13.77
N ASP A 383 -9.46 -29.12 14.23
CA ASP A 383 -9.32 -30.43 13.56
C ASP A 383 -10.62 -31.25 13.61
N LYS A 384 -11.45 -31.04 14.64
CA LYS A 384 -12.76 -31.70 14.82
C LYS A 384 -13.82 -31.26 13.82
N VAL A 385 -13.61 -30.16 13.08
CA VAL A 385 -14.54 -29.72 12.04
C VAL A 385 -14.23 -30.48 10.76
N ALA A 386 -14.93 -31.59 10.51
CA ALA A 386 -14.79 -32.40 9.32
C ALA A 386 -16.00 -32.20 8.40
N PHE A 387 -15.76 -31.79 7.16
CA PHE A 387 -16.79 -31.72 6.13
C PHE A 387 -16.83 -33.05 5.38
N LYS A 388 -18.01 -33.47 4.92
CA LYS A 388 -18.13 -34.58 3.97
C LYS A 388 -17.44 -34.26 2.66
N ASN A 389 -17.71 -33.06 2.11
CA ASN A 389 -17.14 -32.64 0.83
C ASN A 389 -17.17 -31.11 0.69
N LEU A 390 -16.19 -30.41 1.26
CA LEU A 390 -16.10 -28.95 1.17
C LEU A 390 -15.67 -28.53 -0.25
N GLY A 391 -16.52 -27.76 -0.94
CA GLY A 391 -16.30 -27.29 -2.31
C GLY A 391 -15.66 -25.90 -2.39
N ILE A 392 -16.13 -24.98 -1.54
CA ILE A 392 -15.69 -23.58 -1.54
C ILE A 392 -15.61 -23.03 -0.12
N ALA A 393 -14.55 -22.27 0.17
CA ALA A 393 -14.39 -21.55 1.41
C ALA A 393 -14.22 -20.05 1.14
N ILE A 394 -15.08 -19.26 1.78
CA ILE A 394 -15.13 -17.82 1.66
C ILE A 394 -14.50 -17.20 2.91
N ILE A 395 -13.59 -16.24 2.74
CA ILE A 395 -12.92 -15.55 3.84
C ILE A 395 -13.25 -14.07 3.76
N ASP A 396 -13.91 -13.52 4.77
CA ASP A 396 -14.22 -12.09 4.84
C ASP A 396 -13.18 -11.32 5.69
N GLU A 397 -12.88 -10.09 5.28
CA GLU A 397 -11.86 -9.21 5.90
C GLU A 397 -10.50 -9.89 6.12
N GLN A 398 -9.88 -10.32 5.00
CA GLN A 398 -8.63 -11.10 4.97
C GLN A 398 -7.49 -10.54 5.82
N HIS A 399 -7.37 -9.23 5.99
CA HIS A 399 -6.21 -8.61 6.64
C HIS A 399 -6.01 -9.04 8.10
N ARG A 400 -7.00 -9.70 8.71
CA ARG A 400 -6.89 -10.31 10.05
C ARG A 400 -6.48 -11.79 10.04
N PHE A 401 -6.41 -12.42 8.87
CA PHE A 401 -6.15 -13.85 8.70
C PHE A 401 -4.81 -14.12 8.03
N GLY A 402 -3.97 -14.95 8.67
CA GLY A 402 -2.64 -15.30 8.18
C GLY A 402 -2.63 -16.43 7.14
N VAL A 403 -1.52 -16.59 6.42
CA VAL A 403 -1.31 -17.64 5.40
C VAL A 403 -1.58 -19.06 5.95
N LYS A 404 -1.21 -19.32 7.21
CA LYS A 404 -1.39 -20.63 7.88
C LYS A 404 -2.86 -21.06 8.01
N GLN A 405 -3.79 -20.10 8.12
CA GLN A 405 -5.20 -20.40 8.27
C GLN A 405 -5.82 -20.87 6.95
N ARG A 406 -5.36 -20.34 5.81
CA ARG A 406 -5.77 -20.81 4.47
C ARG A 406 -5.32 -22.24 4.21
N ALA A 407 -4.09 -22.58 4.59
CA ALA A 407 -3.57 -23.93 4.46
C ALA A 407 -4.39 -24.96 5.25
N LYS A 408 -4.95 -24.58 6.41
CA LYS A 408 -5.85 -25.46 7.17
C LYS A 408 -7.17 -25.73 6.46
N LEU A 409 -7.73 -24.75 5.75
CA LEU A 409 -8.94 -24.95 4.93
C LEU A 409 -8.66 -25.85 3.72
N TRP A 410 -7.47 -25.75 3.13
CA TRP A 410 -7.06 -26.61 2.03
C TRP A 410 -7.07 -28.10 2.42
N ALA A 411 -6.67 -28.39 3.66
CA ALA A 411 -6.64 -29.75 4.19
C ALA A 411 -8.02 -30.32 4.59
N LYS A 412 -9.11 -29.55 4.48
CA LYS A 412 -10.47 -29.99 4.85
C LYS A 412 -11.15 -30.86 3.78
N ASN A 413 -10.50 -31.09 2.64
CA ASN A 413 -10.95 -32.01 1.60
C ASN A 413 -9.73 -32.64 0.90
N THR A 414 -9.90 -33.80 0.26
CA THR A 414 -8.83 -34.52 -0.45
C THR A 414 -8.28 -33.70 -1.62
N LEU A 415 -9.17 -33.05 -2.37
CA LEU A 415 -8.82 -31.97 -3.30
C LEU A 415 -9.08 -30.63 -2.59
N PRO A 416 -8.20 -29.63 -2.75
CA PRO A 416 -8.37 -28.37 -2.03
C PRO A 416 -9.67 -27.67 -2.48
N PRO A 417 -10.51 -27.22 -1.53
CA PRO A 417 -11.68 -26.41 -1.84
C PRO A 417 -11.27 -25.09 -2.46
N HIS A 418 -12.09 -24.56 -3.36
CA HIS A 418 -11.88 -23.23 -3.94
C HIS A 418 -11.88 -22.15 -2.86
N ILE A 419 -11.00 -21.16 -2.99
CA ILE A 419 -10.90 -20.05 -2.04
C ILE A 419 -11.37 -18.75 -2.70
N LEU A 420 -12.37 -18.12 -2.07
CA LEU A 420 -12.81 -16.76 -2.39
C LEU A 420 -12.56 -15.86 -1.19
N VAL A 421 -11.74 -14.84 -1.37
CA VAL A 421 -11.40 -13.90 -0.31
C VAL A 421 -12.08 -12.57 -0.56
N MET A 422 -12.71 -11.97 0.43
CA MET A 422 -13.39 -10.69 0.33
C MET A 422 -12.66 -9.62 1.14
N THR A 423 -12.60 -8.42 0.59
CA THR A 423 -12.12 -7.23 1.33
C THR A 423 -13.06 -6.06 1.11
N ALA A 424 -13.35 -5.33 2.18
CA ALA A 424 -14.08 -4.07 2.09
C ALA A 424 -13.16 -2.87 1.86
N THR A 425 -11.87 -2.98 2.18
CA THR A 425 -10.89 -1.95 1.84
C THR A 425 -10.53 -2.06 0.36
N PRO A 426 -10.80 -1.02 -0.43
CA PRO A 426 -10.30 -1.00 -1.78
C PRO A 426 -8.77 -0.93 -1.70
N ILE A 427 -8.11 -1.88 -2.34
CA ILE A 427 -6.68 -1.90 -2.58
C ILE A 427 -6.48 -1.33 -4.00
N PRO A 428 -5.57 -0.38 -4.21
CA PRO A 428 -5.27 0.09 -5.56
C PRO A 428 -4.95 -1.10 -6.45
N ARG A 429 -5.56 -1.17 -7.63
CA ARG A 429 -5.43 -2.33 -8.52
C ARG A 429 -3.96 -2.66 -8.79
N THR A 430 -3.12 -1.64 -8.94
CA THR A 430 -1.67 -1.75 -9.12
C THR A 430 -0.95 -2.41 -7.95
N LEU A 431 -1.33 -2.07 -6.71
CA LEU A 431 -0.81 -2.72 -5.51
C LEU A 431 -1.31 -4.16 -5.41
N ALA A 432 -2.60 -4.39 -5.71
CA ALA A 432 -3.16 -5.74 -5.68
C ALA A 432 -2.43 -6.68 -6.67
N MET A 433 -2.16 -6.19 -7.88
CA MET A 433 -1.43 -6.92 -8.94
C MET A 433 0.03 -7.22 -8.59
N SER A 434 0.64 -6.45 -7.69
CA SER A 434 2.04 -6.53 -7.34
C SER A 434 2.27 -7.36 -6.05
N VAL A 435 1.37 -7.22 -5.09
CA VAL A 435 1.45 -7.83 -3.74
C VAL A 435 0.77 -9.19 -3.67
N TYR A 436 -0.42 -9.29 -4.28
CA TYR A 436 -1.25 -10.50 -4.24
C TYR A 436 -1.21 -11.20 -5.59
N GLY A 437 -0.05 -11.24 -6.23
CA GLY A 437 0.11 -11.77 -7.59
C GLY A 437 -0.19 -13.27 -7.73
N ASP A 438 -0.36 -13.99 -6.62
CA ASP A 438 -0.86 -15.37 -6.56
C ASP A 438 -2.39 -15.48 -6.58
N LEU A 439 -3.12 -14.37 -6.40
CA LEU A 439 -4.57 -14.29 -6.41
C LEU A 439 -5.09 -13.76 -7.75
N ASP A 440 -6.18 -14.36 -8.22
CA ASP A 440 -7.05 -13.74 -9.22
C ASP A 440 -7.82 -12.57 -8.59
N ILE A 441 -7.90 -11.42 -9.25
CA ILE A 441 -8.56 -10.23 -8.69
C ILE A 441 -9.84 -9.95 -9.45
N SER A 442 -10.96 -9.95 -8.74
CA SER A 442 -12.26 -9.46 -9.20
C SER A 442 -12.58 -8.16 -8.49
N VAL A 443 -13.06 -7.18 -9.25
CA VAL A 443 -13.45 -5.86 -8.73
C VAL A 443 -14.94 -5.64 -8.97
N ILE A 444 -15.68 -5.26 -7.92
CA ILE A 444 -17.03 -4.70 -8.00
C ILE A 444 -16.90 -3.18 -7.87
N ASP A 445 -16.99 -2.51 -9.01
CA ASP A 445 -16.85 -1.06 -9.21
C ASP A 445 -18.19 -0.32 -9.31
N GLU A 446 -19.31 -1.03 -9.16
CA GLU A 446 -20.67 -0.48 -9.17
C GLU A 446 -21.33 -0.63 -7.79
N LEU A 447 -22.03 0.42 -7.33
CA LEU A 447 -22.89 0.34 -6.15
C LEU A 447 -24.30 -0.12 -6.54
N PRO A 448 -25.02 -0.86 -5.67
CA PRO A 448 -26.40 -1.25 -5.94
C PRO A 448 -27.32 -0.02 -6.14
N PRO A 449 -28.33 -0.12 -7.02
CA PRO A 449 -29.29 0.96 -7.26
C PRO A 449 -30.08 1.32 -5.99
N GLY A 450 -30.40 2.59 -5.82
CA GLY A 450 -31.20 3.10 -4.68
C GLY A 450 -30.40 3.60 -3.48
N ARG A 451 -29.08 3.40 -3.44
CA ARG A 451 -28.22 3.91 -2.36
C ARG A 451 -27.89 5.39 -2.58
N LYS A 452 -28.20 6.23 -1.59
CA LYS A 452 -27.81 7.65 -1.58
C LYS A 452 -26.37 7.80 -1.09
N GLU A 453 -25.63 8.68 -1.75
CA GLU A 453 -24.26 9.03 -1.35
C GLU A 453 -24.24 9.69 0.04
N VAL A 454 -23.27 9.32 0.88
CA VAL A 454 -23.09 9.93 2.21
C VAL A 454 -22.48 11.32 2.04
N LYS A 455 -23.20 12.36 2.47
CA LYS A 455 -22.69 13.74 2.45
C LYS A 455 -21.59 13.88 3.49
N THR A 456 -20.34 14.01 3.03
CA THR A 456 -19.17 14.12 3.91
C THR A 456 -18.76 15.58 4.02
N VAL A 457 -18.64 16.09 5.26
CA VAL A 457 -18.24 17.48 5.53
C VAL A 457 -17.14 17.54 6.56
N HIS A 458 -16.17 18.43 6.34
CA HIS A 458 -15.13 18.75 7.31
C HIS A 458 -15.52 19.99 8.13
N ARG A 459 -15.36 19.92 9.44
CA ARG A 459 -15.65 21.00 10.40
C ARG A 459 -14.52 21.07 11.43
N PHE A 460 -14.30 22.27 11.96
CA PHE A 460 -13.34 22.46 13.04
C PHE A 460 -14.01 22.32 14.39
N ASP A 461 -13.23 22.08 15.44
CA ASP A 461 -13.72 22.01 16.82
C ASP A 461 -14.52 23.26 17.24
N SER A 462 -14.21 24.44 16.67
CA SER A 462 -14.97 25.67 16.90
C SER A 462 -16.44 25.59 16.45
N ASN A 463 -16.77 24.68 15.52
CA ASN A 463 -18.13 24.45 15.03
C ASN A 463 -18.91 23.42 15.85
N ARG A 464 -18.37 22.89 16.96
CA ARG A 464 -18.96 21.77 17.71
C ARG A 464 -20.42 21.99 18.14
N LEU A 465 -20.77 23.19 18.62
CA LEU A 465 -22.15 23.52 18.99
C LEU A 465 -23.13 23.40 17.83
N SER A 466 -22.71 23.80 16.62
CA SER A 466 -23.53 23.66 15.41
C SER A 466 -23.72 22.20 15.00
N VAL A 467 -22.68 21.37 15.19
CA VAL A 467 -22.76 19.92 14.95
C VAL A 467 -23.73 19.29 15.95
N PHE A 468 -23.65 19.62 17.24
CA PHE A 468 -24.58 19.09 18.25
C PHE A 468 -26.03 19.48 17.99
N LYS A 469 -26.29 20.72 17.54
CA LYS A 469 -27.63 21.12 17.08
C LYS A 469 -28.12 20.22 15.93
N PHE A 470 -27.28 20.00 14.93
CA PHE A 470 -27.61 19.12 13.81
C PHE A 470 -27.88 17.67 14.26
N LEU A 471 -27.12 17.14 15.21
CA LEU A 471 -27.37 15.81 15.77
C LEU A 471 -28.74 15.75 16.47
N LYS A 472 -29.11 16.78 17.23
CA LYS A 472 -30.44 16.87 17.87
C LYS A 472 -31.56 16.85 16.84
N ASP A 473 -31.39 17.55 15.72
CA ASP A 473 -32.37 17.58 14.63
C ASP A 473 -32.53 16.22 13.95
N GLU A 474 -31.43 15.48 13.72
CA GLU A 474 -31.49 14.13 13.15
C GLU A 474 -32.07 13.10 14.12
N ILE A 475 -31.74 13.18 15.42
CA ILE A 475 -32.34 12.32 16.44
C ILE A 475 -33.84 12.59 16.58
N ALA A 476 -34.27 13.86 16.48
CA ALA A 476 -35.70 14.22 16.51
C ALA A 476 -36.49 13.59 15.34
N LYS A 477 -35.83 13.26 14.22
CA LYS A 477 -36.42 12.51 13.11
C LYS A 477 -36.46 10.99 13.35
N GLY A 478 -36.09 10.52 14.55
CA GLY A 478 -36.07 9.10 14.92
C GLY A 478 -34.78 8.37 14.51
N ARG A 479 -33.72 9.10 14.17
CA ARG A 479 -32.47 8.52 13.67
C ARG A 479 -31.40 8.37 14.74
N GLN A 480 -30.38 7.58 14.42
CA GLN A 480 -29.28 7.28 15.34
C GLN A 480 -27.94 7.80 14.83
N VAL A 481 -27.04 8.05 15.77
CA VAL A 481 -25.75 8.73 15.55
C VAL A 481 -24.59 7.90 16.09
N TYR A 482 -23.54 7.76 15.28
CA TYR A 482 -22.23 7.29 15.73
C TYR A 482 -21.32 8.49 16.05
N VAL A 483 -20.60 8.42 17.17
CA VAL A 483 -19.51 9.35 17.49
C VAL A 483 -18.24 8.54 17.80
N VAL A 484 -17.23 8.70 16.95
CA VAL A 484 -16.02 7.86 16.96
C VAL A 484 -14.79 8.68 17.35
N TYR A 485 -14.07 8.19 18.34
CA TYR A 485 -12.81 8.76 18.84
C TYR A 485 -11.61 7.92 18.40
N PRO A 486 -10.46 8.53 18.10
CA PRO A 486 -9.26 7.80 17.72
C PRO A 486 -8.66 7.05 18.90
N LEU A 487 -7.96 5.96 18.62
CA LEU A 487 -7.01 5.34 19.55
C LEU A 487 -5.62 5.94 19.30
N ILE A 488 -4.96 6.46 20.32
CA ILE A 488 -3.57 6.90 20.33
C ILE A 488 -2.72 5.69 20.72
N GLN A 489 -2.07 5.10 19.70
CA GLN A 489 -1.22 3.91 19.86
C GLN A 489 -0.05 4.06 20.85
N GLU A 490 0.29 5.29 21.28
CA GLU A 490 1.41 5.58 22.18
C GLU A 490 1.09 5.35 23.67
N SER A 491 -0.19 5.38 24.10
CA SER A 491 -0.55 4.96 25.46
C SER A 491 -2.03 4.61 25.62
N GLU A 492 -2.32 3.36 26.00
CA GLU A 492 -3.70 2.88 26.20
C GLU A 492 -4.45 3.56 27.37
N ALA A 493 -3.75 4.27 28.24
CA ALA A 493 -4.34 5.03 29.34
C ALA A 493 -4.93 6.37 28.87
N MET A 494 -4.26 7.03 27.91
CA MET A 494 -4.72 8.30 27.35
C MET A 494 -5.94 8.10 26.45
N ASP A 495 -6.00 6.99 25.71
CA ASP A 495 -7.15 6.61 24.86
C ASP A 495 -8.46 6.45 25.62
N TYR A 496 -8.37 5.79 26.77
CA TYR A 496 -9.53 5.58 27.62
C TYR A 496 -10.02 6.90 28.19
N LYS A 497 -9.10 7.79 28.56
CA LYS A 497 -9.41 9.11 29.07
C LYS A 497 -10.09 9.98 28.00
N ASP A 498 -9.53 10.04 26.79
CA ASP A 498 -10.11 10.84 25.69
C ASP A 498 -11.53 10.36 25.32
N LEU A 499 -11.76 9.05 25.29
CA LEU A 499 -13.10 8.49 25.06
C LEU A 499 -14.06 8.83 26.20
N MET A 500 -13.64 8.69 27.45
CA MET A 500 -14.48 8.96 28.61
C MET A 500 -14.80 10.45 28.76
N ASP A 501 -13.81 11.32 28.54
CA ASP A 501 -13.99 12.77 28.48
C ASP A 501 -14.98 13.14 27.35
N GLY A 502 -14.85 12.47 26.20
CA GLY A 502 -15.79 12.59 25.08
C GLY A 502 -17.21 12.11 25.41
N TYR A 503 -17.34 10.97 26.09
CA TYR A 503 -18.62 10.42 26.54
C TYR A 503 -19.29 11.35 27.56
N GLU A 504 -18.55 11.89 28.53
CA GLU A 504 -19.06 12.87 29.49
C GLU A 504 -19.53 14.14 28.78
N SER A 505 -18.75 14.65 27.83
CA SER A 505 -19.12 15.83 27.03
C SER A 505 -20.44 15.63 26.28
N ILE A 506 -20.60 14.48 25.62
CA ILE A 506 -21.86 14.13 24.93
C ILE A 506 -23.00 13.96 25.93
N SER A 507 -22.75 13.30 27.07
CA SER A 507 -23.78 13.08 28.10
C SER A 507 -24.29 14.38 28.72
N ARG A 508 -23.43 15.41 28.83
CA ARG A 508 -23.82 16.75 29.30
C ARG A 508 -24.72 17.46 28.29
N GLU A 509 -24.43 17.36 27.01
CA GLU A 509 -25.22 18.02 25.94
C GLU A 509 -26.51 17.25 25.59
N PHE A 510 -26.50 15.93 25.78
CA PHE A 510 -27.58 14.98 25.51
C PHE A 510 -28.01 14.25 26.81
N PRO A 511 -28.70 14.94 27.73
CA PRO A 511 -29.03 14.38 29.04
C PRO A 511 -30.13 13.32 29.01
N SER A 512 -30.00 12.33 29.89
CA SER A 512 -31.02 11.34 30.23
C SER A 512 -32.21 11.99 30.97
N PRO A 513 -33.47 11.52 30.81
CA PRO A 513 -33.90 10.34 30.07
C PRO A 513 -34.18 10.58 28.59
N LYS A 514 -34.15 11.84 28.13
CA LYS A 514 -34.53 12.22 26.77
C LYS A 514 -33.62 11.60 25.71
N TYR A 515 -32.32 11.48 26.01
CA TYR A 515 -31.34 10.82 25.15
C TYR A 515 -30.68 9.67 25.92
N GLN A 516 -30.59 8.53 25.26
CA GLN A 516 -29.88 7.36 25.75
C GLN A 516 -28.61 7.15 24.93
N ILE A 517 -27.49 7.00 25.62
CA ILE A 517 -26.15 6.92 25.02
C ILE A 517 -25.57 5.54 25.37
N SER A 518 -25.07 4.86 24.34
CA SER A 518 -24.28 3.62 24.47
C SER A 518 -22.79 3.91 24.29
N ILE A 519 -21.94 3.12 24.93
CA ILE A 519 -20.47 3.24 24.81
C ILE A 519 -19.84 1.91 24.41
N VAL A 520 -18.91 1.93 23.45
CA VAL A 520 -18.22 0.74 22.96
C VAL A 520 -16.72 0.98 22.76
N HIS A 521 -15.88 0.25 23.48
CA HIS A 521 -14.43 0.37 23.35
C HIS A 521 -13.68 -0.95 23.50
N GLY A 522 -12.43 -0.97 23.05
CA GLY A 522 -11.61 -2.19 22.94
C GLY A 522 -11.45 -2.99 24.23
N LYS A 523 -11.35 -2.29 25.37
CA LYS A 523 -11.19 -2.88 26.71
C LYS A 523 -12.45 -3.50 27.33
N MET A 524 -13.64 -3.26 26.77
CA MET A 524 -14.88 -3.88 27.29
C MET A 524 -14.85 -5.40 27.07
N LYS A 525 -15.43 -6.15 28.01
CA LYS A 525 -15.60 -7.59 27.84
C LYS A 525 -16.52 -7.85 26.63
N PRO A 526 -16.33 -8.96 25.89
CA PRO A 526 -17.16 -9.27 24.73
C PRO A 526 -18.67 -9.20 25.02
N ALA A 527 -19.11 -9.77 26.14
CA ALA A 527 -20.53 -9.74 26.55
C ALA A 527 -21.06 -8.31 26.77
N ASP A 528 -20.26 -7.41 27.36
CA ASP A 528 -20.66 -6.02 27.60
C ASP A 528 -20.75 -5.24 26.28
N LYS A 529 -19.83 -5.51 25.34
CA LYS A 529 -19.88 -4.92 23.99
C LYS A 529 -21.14 -5.37 23.26
N ASP A 530 -21.41 -6.67 23.27
CA ASP A 530 -22.58 -7.23 22.57
C ASP A 530 -23.88 -6.67 23.16
N TYR A 531 -23.95 -6.50 24.47
CA TYR A 531 -25.07 -5.85 25.15
C TYR A 531 -25.26 -4.40 24.69
N GLU A 532 -24.23 -3.55 24.76
CA GLU A 532 -24.34 -2.14 24.33
C GLU A 532 -24.61 -2.00 22.83
N MET A 533 -24.04 -2.88 22.00
CA MET A 533 -24.36 -2.93 20.57
C MET A 533 -25.82 -3.30 20.33
N GLN A 534 -26.38 -4.28 21.06
CA GLN A 534 -27.78 -4.69 20.94
C GLN A 534 -28.74 -3.55 21.31
N ARG A 535 -28.45 -2.81 22.39
CA ARG A 535 -29.25 -1.64 22.78
C ARG A 535 -29.30 -0.58 21.67
N PHE A 536 -28.20 -0.38 20.97
CA PHE A 536 -28.18 0.53 19.83
C PHE A 536 -28.90 -0.06 18.61
N VAL A 537 -28.72 -1.35 18.28
CA VAL A 537 -29.43 -1.99 17.15
C VAL A 537 -30.96 -1.95 17.35
N THR A 538 -31.42 -2.18 18.58
CA THR A 538 -32.85 -2.20 18.96
C THR A 538 -33.45 -0.81 19.18
N LYS A 539 -32.68 0.26 18.94
CA LYS A 539 -33.07 1.68 19.12
C LYS A 539 -33.33 2.12 20.56
N GLU A 540 -32.90 1.34 21.55
CA GLU A 540 -32.93 1.76 22.96
C GLU A 540 -32.00 2.95 23.22
N THR A 541 -30.86 3.00 22.52
CA THR A 541 -29.95 4.15 22.52
C THR A 541 -29.96 4.90 21.18
N GLN A 542 -29.90 6.23 21.22
CA GLN A 542 -29.88 7.06 20.02
C GLN A 542 -28.46 7.42 19.58
N ILE A 543 -27.51 7.41 20.51
CA ILE A 543 -26.12 7.79 20.27
C ILE A 543 -25.21 6.64 20.71
N MET A 544 -24.24 6.30 19.86
CA MET A 544 -23.16 5.37 20.20
C MET A 544 -21.82 6.09 20.17
N VAL A 545 -21.17 6.15 21.34
CA VAL A 545 -19.82 6.68 21.51
C VAL A 545 -18.84 5.51 21.46
N ALA A 546 -17.86 5.56 20.57
CA ALA A 546 -16.96 4.43 20.41
C ALA A 546 -15.56 4.77 19.93
N THR A 547 -14.66 3.80 20.01
CA THR A 547 -13.35 3.85 19.35
C THR A 547 -13.39 3.15 17.98
N THR A 548 -12.23 3.02 17.33
CA THR A 548 -12.05 2.29 16.05
C THR A 548 -12.53 0.83 16.06
N VAL A 549 -12.98 0.30 17.20
CA VAL A 549 -13.56 -1.05 17.28
C VAL A 549 -14.82 -1.20 16.41
N ILE A 550 -15.56 -0.11 16.15
CA ILE A 550 -16.72 -0.11 15.24
C ILE A 550 -16.32 -0.23 13.76
N GLU A 551 -15.02 -0.13 13.42
CA GLU A 551 -14.51 -0.39 12.07
C GLU A 551 -14.99 -1.76 11.55
N VAL A 552 -15.31 -2.73 12.42
CA VAL A 552 -15.77 -4.06 12.03
C VAL A 552 -17.13 -4.40 12.63
N GLY A 553 -18.16 -4.36 11.78
CA GLY A 553 -19.19 -5.39 11.79
C GLY A 553 -20.48 -5.15 12.55
N VAL A 554 -21.06 -3.94 12.61
CA VAL A 554 -22.51 -3.82 12.88
C VAL A 554 -23.24 -3.04 11.80
N ASN A 555 -24.32 -3.64 11.28
CA ASN A 555 -25.24 -3.03 10.32
C ASN A 555 -26.40 -2.40 11.08
N VAL A 556 -26.46 -1.06 11.14
CA VAL A 556 -27.60 -0.34 11.72
C VAL A 556 -28.22 0.54 10.65
N PRO A 557 -29.26 0.08 9.92
CA PRO A 557 -29.87 0.84 8.83
C PRO A 557 -30.38 2.22 9.23
N ASN A 558 -30.80 2.36 10.50
CA ASN A 558 -31.33 3.61 11.08
C ASN A 558 -30.24 4.61 11.53
N ALA A 559 -28.97 4.19 11.55
CA ALA A 559 -27.85 5.08 11.85
C ALA A 559 -27.51 5.90 10.59
N SER A 560 -27.79 7.20 10.65
CA SER A 560 -27.69 8.10 9.50
C SER A 560 -26.60 9.15 9.63
N VAL A 561 -26.05 9.36 10.83
CA VAL A 561 -24.98 10.33 11.06
C VAL A 561 -23.77 9.64 11.67
N MET A 562 -22.60 9.88 11.07
CA MET A 562 -21.29 9.49 11.56
C MET A 562 -20.51 10.75 11.93
N VAL A 563 -20.07 10.88 13.18
CA VAL A 563 -19.16 11.94 13.63
C VAL A 563 -17.82 11.30 13.97
N ILE A 564 -16.75 11.78 13.35
CA ILE A 564 -15.39 11.32 13.62
C ILE A 564 -14.64 12.47 14.27
N GLU A 565 -14.33 12.31 15.55
CA GLU A 565 -13.58 13.27 16.36
C GLU A 565 -12.10 13.16 16.07
N SER A 566 -11.37 14.29 16.07
CA SER A 566 -9.92 14.30 15.77
C SER A 566 -9.56 13.49 14.50
N ALA A 567 -10.33 13.70 13.43
CA ALA A 567 -10.27 12.95 12.18
C ALA A 567 -8.87 12.95 11.53
N GLU A 568 -8.04 13.96 11.80
CA GLU A 568 -6.65 14.05 11.34
C GLU A 568 -5.74 12.92 11.84
N ARG A 569 -6.14 12.27 12.95
CA ARG A 569 -5.40 11.15 13.56
C ARG A 569 -5.69 9.81 12.89
N PHE A 570 -6.74 9.72 12.07
CA PHE A 570 -7.10 8.48 11.40
C PHE A 570 -6.37 8.32 10.06
N GLY A 571 -6.13 7.06 9.71
CA GLY A 571 -5.77 6.68 8.35
C GLY A 571 -6.92 6.92 7.38
N LEU A 572 -6.61 7.20 6.11
CA LEU A 572 -7.62 7.49 5.11
C LEU A 572 -8.54 6.29 4.85
N SER A 573 -7.97 5.08 4.85
CA SER A 573 -8.72 3.82 4.77
C SER A 573 -9.67 3.60 5.95
N GLN A 574 -9.26 3.97 7.17
CA GLN A 574 -10.11 3.88 8.37
C GLN A 574 -11.28 4.86 8.29
N LEU A 575 -11.02 6.11 7.89
CA LEU A 575 -12.07 7.12 7.67
C LEU A 575 -13.10 6.63 6.65
N HIS A 576 -12.66 6.00 5.55
CA HIS A 576 -13.55 5.42 4.54
C HIS A 576 -14.40 4.27 5.10
N GLN A 577 -13.81 3.35 5.87
CA GLN A 577 -14.55 2.27 6.51
C GLN A 577 -15.60 2.80 7.49
N LEU A 578 -15.25 3.78 8.32
CA LEU A 578 -16.15 4.43 9.27
C LEU A 578 -17.28 5.15 8.54
N ARG A 579 -17.00 5.91 7.47
CA ARG A 579 -18.03 6.51 6.61
C ARG A 579 -19.00 5.46 6.05
N GLY A 580 -18.49 4.30 5.64
CA GLY A 580 -19.30 3.19 5.11
C GLY A 580 -20.21 2.50 6.16
N ARG A 581 -20.11 2.85 7.44
CA ARG A 581 -21.01 2.36 8.49
C ARG A 581 -22.38 3.06 8.49
N VAL A 582 -22.49 4.23 7.87
CA VAL A 582 -23.76 4.94 7.63
C VAL A 582 -24.15 4.88 6.15
N GLY A 583 -25.39 5.29 5.82
CA GLY A 583 -25.87 5.25 4.42
C GLY A 583 -26.27 3.85 3.96
N ARG A 584 -26.84 3.05 4.86
CA ARG A 584 -27.36 1.70 4.57
C ARG A 584 -28.88 1.65 4.41
N GLY A 585 -29.61 2.64 4.90
CA GLY A 585 -31.04 2.84 4.64
C GLY A 585 -31.30 3.68 3.37
N ALA A 586 -32.57 3.88 3.03
CA ALA A 586 -33.02 4.75 1.92
C ALA A 586 -32.82 6.26 2.20
N ASP A 587 -32.44 6.56 3.43
CA ASP A 587 -32.35 7.89 4.00
C ASP A 587 -31.01 8.56 3.72
N GLN A 588 -31.04 9.88 3.47
CA GLN A 588 -29.81 10.66 3.33
C GLN A 588 -28.97 10.56 4.60
N SER A 589 -27.73 10.14 4.46
CA SER A 589 -26.78 10.00 5.56
C SER A 589 -25.64 11.02 5.46
N TYR A 590 -25.00 11.28 6.60
CA TYR A 590 -24.00 12.33 6.78
C TYR A 590 -22.77 11.79 7.50
N CYS A 591 -21.59 12.22 7.07
CA CYS A 591 -20.33 11.96 7.73
C CYS A 591 -19.65 13.29 8.06
N ILE A 592 -19.42 13.56 9.33
CA ILE A 592 -18.87 14.81 9.84
C ILE A 592 -17.47 14.51 10.38
N LEU A 593 -16.45 15.05 9.72
CA LEU A 593 -15.07 14.97 10.14
C LEU A 593 -14.76 16.20 11.00
N LEU A 594 -14.52 16.00 12.30
CA LEU A 594 -14.10 17.05 13.23
C LEU A 594 -12.58 17.02 13.38
N SER A 595 -11.94 18.18 13.26
CA SER A 595 -10.51 18.31 13.48
C SER A 595 -10.13 19.58 14.23
N SER A 596 -8.92 19.57 14.77
CA SER A 596 -8.29 20.80 15.24
C SER A 596 -7.91 21.72 14.07
N PHE A 597 -7.64 23.00 14.38
CA PHE A 597 -7.21 23.99 13.38
C PHE A 597 -5.76 23.77 12.91
N LYS A 598 -4.96 23.04 13.69
CA LYS A 598 -3.54 22.81 13.43
C LYS A 598 -3.36 21.49 12.67
N LEU A 599 -3.47 21.56 11.34
CA LEU A 599 -3.32 20.39 10.46
C LEU A 599 -1.95 20.37 9.78
N SER A 600 -1.35 19.18 9.68
CA SER A 600 -0.21 18.96 8.78
C SER A 600 -0.69 18.99 7.32
N THR A 601 0.24 19.18 6.38
CA THR A 601 -0.07 19.12 4.94
C THR A 601 -0.69 17.78 4.55
N GLU A 602 -0.15 16.67 5.06
CA GLU A 602 -0.69 15.33 4.82
C GLU A 602 -2.09 15.14 5.41
N ALA A 603 -2.33 15.62 6.64
CA ALA A 603 -3.64 15.52 7.27
C ALA A 603 -4.70 16.33 6.50
N LYS A 604 -4.32 17.53 6.01
CA LYS A 604 -5.18 18.36 5.18
C LYS A 604 -5.57 17.62 3.88
N THR A 605 -4.59 17.08 3.15
CA THR A 605 -4.84 16.30 1.94
C THR A 605 -5.76 15.10 2.21
N ARG A 606 -5.60 14.41 3.35
CA ARG A 606 -6.47 13.29 3.73
C ARG A 606 -7.93 13.72 3.92
N LEU A 607 -8.16 14.77 4.70
CA LEU A 607 -9.51 15.24 5.00
C LEU A 607 -10.20 15.80 3.74
N GLU A 608 -9.46 16.56 2.91
CA GLU A 608 -9.95 17.06 1.61
C GLU A 608 -10.38 15.90 0.70
N THR A 609 -9.53 14.87 0.56
CA THR A 609 -9.85 13.68 -0.25
C THR A 609 -11.13 12.98 0.23
N MET A 610 -11.32 12.85 1.55
CA MET A 610 -12.55 12.24 2.10
C MET A 610 -13.81 13.05 1.80
N THR A 611 -13.71 14.37 1.68
CA THR A 611 -14.84 15.25 1.36
C THR A 611 -15.13 15.34 -0.13
N GLU A 612 -14.12 15.18 -0.99
CA GLU A 612 -14.26 15.33 -2.45
C GLU A 612 -14.82 14.09 -3.15
N THR A 613 -14.55 12.89 -2.64
CA THR A 613 -14.94 11.65 -3.31
C THR A 613 -15.51 10.61 -2.35
N SER A 614 -16.57 9.93 -2.80
CA SER A 614 -17.10 8.72 -2.16
C SER A 614 -16.44 7.44 -2.67
N ASP A 615 -15.78 7.48 -3.83
CA ASP A 615 -15.13 6.33 -4.46
C ASP A 615 -13.95 5.84 -3.62
N GLY A 616 -14.12 4.67 -2.99
CA GLY A 616 -13.11 4.06 -2.16
C GLY A 616 -11.82 3.67 -2.91
N PHE A 617 -11.86 3.43 -4.23
CA PHE A 617 -10.66 3.15 -5.01
C PHE A 617 -9.79 4.40 -5.14
N LYS A 618 -10.37 5.55 -5.48
CA LYS A 618 -9.66 6.84 -5.51
C LYS A 618 -9.06 7.18 -4.15
N ILE A 619 -9.81 6.95 -3.09
CA ILE A 619 -9.33 7.14 -1.71
C ILE A 619 -8.10 6.26 -1.45
N SER A 620 -8.17 4.98 -1.80
CA SER A 620 -7.05 4.05 -1.60
C SER A 620 -5.78 4.43 -2.38
N GLU A 621 -5.93 5.02 -3.57
CA GLU A 621 -4.79 5.52 -4.35
C GLU A 621 -4.13 6.72 -3.67
N VAL A 622 -4.91 7.64 -3.10
CA VAL A 622 -4.37 8.78 -2.35
C VAL A 622 -3.72 8.31 -1.04
N ASP A 623 -4.33 7.37 -0.31
CA ASP A 623 -3.73 6.78 0.90
C ASP A 623 -2.36 6.17 0.59
N LEU A 624 -2.27 5.41 -0.51
CA LEU A 624 -1.03 4.81 -0.98
C LEU A 624 0.02 5.86 -1.38
N LYS A 625 -0.38 6.97 -2.02
CA LYS A 625 0.52 8.10 -2.35
C LYS A 625 1.07 8.79 -1.10
N LEU A 626 0.23 8.95 -0.06
CA LEU A 626 0.62 9.61 1.19
C LEU A 626 1.50 8.72 2.07
N ARG A 627 1.16 7.43 2.22
CA ARG A 627 1.90 6.48 3.07
C ARG A 627 3.17 5.93 2.42
N GLY A 628 3.20 5.90 1.09
CA GLY A 628 4.15 5.09 0.34
C GLY A 628 3.87 3.58 0.45
N PRO A 629 4.44 2.75 -0.43
CA PRO A 629 4.15 1.31 -0.48
C PRO A 629 4.62 0.52 0.74
N GLY A 630 5.57 1.05 1.54
CA GLY A 630 6.21 0.33 2.64
C GLY A 630 5.38 0.19 3.92
N ASN A 631 4.44 1.10 4.19
CA ASN A 631 3.72 1.17 5.48
C ASN A 631 2.37 0.43 5.51
N ILE A 632 1.86 -0.06 4.38
CA ILE A 632 0.55 -0.74 4.32
C ILE A 632 0.61 -2.17 4.90
N MET A 633 1.81 -2.76 5.01
CA MET A 633 2.00 -4.16 5.39
C MET A 633 2.66 -4.34 6.76
N GLY A 634 2.04 -3.78 7.82
CA GLY A 634 2.53 -3.90 9.19
C GLY A 634 3.19 -5.26 9.50
N THR A 635 4.39 -5.20 10.09
CA THR A 635 5.35 -6.29 10.33
C THR A 635 5.74 -7.10 9.10
N GLN A 636 6.98 -6.90 8.63
CA GLN A 636 7.76 -7.72 7.66
C GLN A 636 7.11 -9.07 7.27
N GLN A 637 6.03 -9.04 6.48
CA GLN A 637 5.54 -10.21 5.80
C GLN A 637 6.27 -10.27 4.47
N SER A 638 6.69 -11.47 4.12
CA SER A 638 7.62 -11.87 3.06
C SER A 638 7.21 -11.52 1.63
N GLY A 639 6.30 -10.55 1.43
CA GLY A 639 5.68 -10.22 0.14
C GLY A 639 6.03 -8.86 -0.46
N VAL A 640 6.91 -8.07 0.16
CA VAL A 640 7.28 -6.76 -0.40
C VAL A 640 8.18 -6.98 -1.62
N LEU A 641 7.68 -6.61 -2.80
CA LEU A 641 8.51 -6.46 -4.00
C LEU A 641 9.62 -5.45 -3.68
N ASN A 642 10.86 -5.92 -3.60
CA ASN A 642 12.00 -5.06 -3.36
C ASN A 642 12.38 -4.36 -4.68
N LEU A 643 11.57 -3.38 -5.07
CA LEU A 643 11.77 -2.56 -6.27
C LEU A 643 13.00 -1.67 -6.06
N LYS A 644 13.91 -1.68 -7.04
CA LYS A 644 15.15 -0.91 -7.01
C LYS A 644 14.95 0.48 -7.61
N ILE A 645 14.09 0.61 -8.64
CA ILE A 645 13.88 1.87 -9.36
C ILE A 645 12.41 2.22 -9.56
N ALA A 646 11.54 1.23 -9.75
CA ALA A 646 10.12 1.46 -9.96
C ALA A 646 9.40 1.78 -8.66
N ASP A 647 8.35 2.59 -8.77
CA ASP A 647 7.44 2.91 -7.70
C ASP A 647 6.03 2.48 -8.15
N VAL A 648 5.45 1.47 -7.50
CA VAL A 648 4.13 0.90 -7.86
C VAL A 648 3.03 1.96 -7.95
N VAL A 649 3.17 3.05 -7.17
CA VAL A 649 2.19 4.11 -7.06
C VAL A 649 2.36 5.11 -8.20
N LYS A 650 3.59 5.60 -8.40
CA LYS A 650 3.89 6.62 -9.41
C LYS A 650 3.90 6.03 -10.83
N ASP A 651 4.34 4.79 -10.97
CA ASP A 651 4.57 4.12 -12.24
C ASP A 651 3.44 3.14 -12.60
N SER A 652 2.22 3.40 -12.11
CA SER A 652 1.04 2.55 -12.32
C SER A 652 0.75 2.24 -13.79
N LYS A 653 0.89 3.24 -14.66
CA LYS A 653 0.73 3.08 -16.12
C LYS A 653 1.78 2.13 -16.71
N ILE A 654 3.03 2.25 -16.26
CA ILE A 654 4.13 1.38 -16.70
C ILE A 654 3.87 -0.06 -16.26
N LEU A 655 3.39 -0.25 -15.03
CA LEU A 655 3.05 -1.57 -14.49
C LEU A 655 1.95 -2.27 -15.31
N VAL A 656 0.91 -1.54 -15.69
CA VAL A 656 -0.19 -2.09 -16.51
C VAL A 656 0.35 -2.53 -17.88
N SER A 657 1.11 -1.66 -18.56
CA SER A 657 1.71 -2.00 -19.85
C SER A 657 2.64 -3.20 -19.73
N ALA A 658 3.55 -3.20 -18.75
CA ALA A 658 4.48 -4.29 -18.51
C ALA A 658 3.77 -5.63 -18.23
N ARG A 659 2.66 -5.60 -17.48
CA ARG A 659 1.86 -6.81 -17.25
C ARG A 659 1.18 -7.31 -18.52
N ASN A 660 0.57 -6.44 -19.31
CA ASN A 660 -0.12 -6.84 -20.54
C ASN A 660 0.87 -7.45 -21.53
N THR A 661 2.06 -6.87 -21.68
CA THR A 661 3.15 -7.44 -22.46
C THR A 661 3.57 -8.80 -21.91
N ALA A 662 3.73 -8.95 -20.60
CA ALA A 662 4.07 -10.23 -19.97
C ALA A 662 2.99 -11.31 -20.20
N ILE A 663 1.71 -10.93 -20.19
CA ILE A 663 0.60 -11.84 -20.51
C ILE A 663 0.70 -12.30 -21.97
N SER A 664 0.89 -11.37 -22.93
CA SER A 664 1.02 -11.72 -24.36
C SER A 664 2.17 -12.69 -24.58
N VAL A 665 3.36 -12.35 -24.06
CA VAL A 665 4.56 -13.19 -24.21
C VAL A 665 4.33 -14.60 -23.66
N LEU A 666 3.67 -14.75 -22.50
CA LEU A 666 3.37 -16.06 -21.92
C LEU A 666 2.21 -16.80 -22.59
N GLN A 667 1.33 -16.10 -23.30
CA GLN A 667 0.27 -16.72 -24.11
C GLN A 667 0.85 -17.29 -25.41
N ASP A 668 1.73 -16.54 -26.06
CA ASP A 668 2.34 -16.91 -27.33
C ASP A 668 3.48 -17.93 -27.15
N ASP A 669 4.29 -17.78 -26.10
CA ASP A 669 5.42 -18.67 -25.80
C ASP A 669 5.53 -18.96 -24.28
N PRO A 670 4.66 -19.84 -23.75
CA PRO A 670 4.61 -20.16 -22.31
C PRO A 670 5.94 -20.64 -21.71
N ASN A 671 6.79 -21.25 -22.53
CA ASN A 671 8.08 -21.82 -22.11
C ASN A 671 9.28 -20.92 -22.42
N LEU A 672 9.08 -19.77 -23.08
CA LEU A 672 10.14 -18.86 -23.55
C LEU A 672 11.18 -19.58 -24.42
N SER A 673 10.69 -20.44 -25.31
CA SER A 673 11.47 -21.33 -26.19
C SER A 673 11.80 -20.70 -27.55
N SER A 674 11.06 -19.67 -27.96
CA SER A 674 11.27 -18.96 -29.22
C SER A 674 12.60 -18.23 -29.26
N LEU A 675 13.23 -18.17 -30.43
CA LEU A 675 14.54 -17.52 -30.64
C LEU A 675 14.52 -16.04 -30.24
N GLU A 676 13.42 -15.35 -30.53
CA GLU A 676 13.20 -13.93 -30.23
C GLU A 676 13.12 -13.65 -28.73
N ASN A 677 12.63 -14.61 -27.95
CA ASN A 677 12.48 -14.54 -26.49
C ASN A 677 13.71 -15.04 -25.72
N ARG A 678 14.79 -15.44 -26.41
CA ARG A 678 16.02 -15.92 -25.78
C ARG A 678 16.65 -14.92 -24.80
N PRO A 679 16.70 -13.58 -25.08
CA PRO A 679 17.16 -12.59 -24.11
C PRO A 679 16.31 -12.59 -22.83
N ILE A 680 14.98 -12.68 -23.00
CA ILE A 680 14.00 -12.69 -21.91
C ILE A 680 14.21 -13.92 -21.04
N ASN A 681 14.33 -15.11 -21.65
CA ASN A 681 14.55 -16.35 -20.93
C ASN A 681 15.86 -16.33 -20.13
N LYS A 682 16.96 -15.86 -20.75
CA LYS A 682 18.27 -15.76 -20.09
C LYS A 682 18.23 -14.82 -18.88
N ALA A 683 17.60 -13.66 -19.03
CA ALA A 683 17.44 -12.69 -17.94
C ALA A 683 16.52 -13.23 -16.83
N PHE A 684 15.39 -13.83 -17.20
CA PHE A 684 14.44 -14.42 -16.27
C PHE A 684 15.06 -15.55 -15.44
N ALA A 685 15.81 -16.46 -16.09
CA ALA A 685 16.51 -17.55 -15.42
C ALA A 685 17.56 -17.05 -14.41
N LYS A 686 18.33 -16.01 -14.77
CA LYS A 686 19.29 -15.36 -13.84
C LYS A 686 18.58 -14.77 -12.62
N MET A 687 17.45 -14.09 -12.82
CA MET A 687 16.67 -13.50 -11.73
C MET A 687 16.08 -14.58 -10.80
N ALA A 688 15.49 -15.64 -11.36
CA ALA A 688 14.92 -16.75 -10.60
C ALA A 688 15.97 -17.50 -9.75
N ALA A 689 17.20 -17.66 -10.26
CA ALA A 689 18.30 -18.30 -9.52
C ALA A 689 18.79 -17.45 -8.33
N SER A 690 18.71 -16.12 -8.45
CA SER A 690 19.14 -15.19 -7.38
C SER A 690 18.10 -14.98 -6.28
N SER A 691 16.83 -15.30 -6.55
CA SER A 691 15.73 -15.06 -5.63
C SER A 691 15.58 -16.15 -4.56
N LYS A 692 16.45 -16.13 -3.53
CA LYS A 692 16.21 -16.85 -2.24
C LYS A 692 14.98 -16.32 -1.49
N ILE A 693 14.43 -15.17 -1.90
CA ILE A 693 13.45 -14.38 -1.16
C ILE A 693 12.04 -15.02 -1.14
N TRP A 694 11.75 -15.98 -2.02
CA TRP A 694 10.36 -16.40 -2.25
C TRP A 694 10.08 -17.90 -2.07
N SER A 695 11.07 -18.70 -1.60
CA SER A 695 10.84 -20.10 -1.22
C SER A 695 9.91 -20.24 -0.01
N ASN A 696 9.78 -19.18 0.80
CA ASN A 696 9.08 -19.20 2.09
C ASN A 696 7.64 -18.67 2.02
N ILE A 697 7.05 -18.52 0.82
CA ILE A 697 5.61 -18.26 0.63
C ILE A 697 4.96 -19.48 -0.05
N SER A 698 5.42 -20.66 0.35
CA SER A 698 4.78 -21.94 0.03
C SER A 698 3.91 -22.33 1.21
#